data_AF-A0A920PE39-F1
#
_entry.id   AF-A0A920PE39-F1
#
_cell.length_a   1.000
_cell.length_b   1.000
_cell.length_c   1.000
_cell.angle_alpha   90.00
_cell.angle_beta   90.00
_cell.angle_gamma   90.00
#
_symmetry.space_group_name_H-M   'P 1'
#
loop_
_entity.id
_entity.type
_entity.pdbx_description
1 polymer ?
#
loop_
_entity_poly.entity_id
_entity_poly.type
_entity_poly.pdbx_seq_one_letter_code
_entity_poly.pdbx_strand_id
1 'polypeptide(L)'
;MYVGIIHSQRFMGRLFLFTSLPIGGWTGFLKWRSEQVKYEWQNAFPIDLTQYLAVRVFYEKEMIDLACRTKLDIPGTYNSIKDFLEKNSDGYGLYKDSQTRGLPEEIEDSMDLSIFDQDPLPINDLNQTAFSLVSKWEQFRNQQEIVVQALAVMHLAKYLNVTVQDIVKGGLTPLNTLIGWAEEFPESMHGPVWLKALESSFINGFVKRFSPNIENLKKIDSGEEKPLVSRPFSQTLFCIDVRSENFRRKLEEIDDHETFGYAGFFGIPLCYQGFSDDYQTDQCPVLLIPNNLIIEKPRDDHAQTTQHFLERKKYGRDAHTLLHDLKENVITPYIMVEAIGWFFGFRLFGQTLHPKLFNKGLTWLKKPFKVPLGTSVIVDKKENTDVEKEGTIQTGFNLDEQTRFVENAIRILGFTTFSRLILLCGHASTSDNNPFESALDCGACGGNHGSANARVLAVMANNPEVRKILAEKGLEIPADTHFLPAQHDTTTDEIAFFDLENLPATHQQDLSKLQRDLKEAGEMNSRERLTRMPDEPELTGNFNALNRAKIRSMDWSQVRPEWGLSGHTAFIAGRRKLTQGMDLEGRTFLHSYDSSKDPEGNALEVIMTAPMIVGQWINMEHYFSTVDVNVYGAGSKAYHNVVGNVGVMFGTQSDLSIGLPFQTVMDGEKPYHEPMRLFVIIEAPRKLIDAIISKHEMLQELVGNQWLHIVSLDREDMEFYQRQPTSGWNHITR
;
A
#
# COMPACT_ATOMS: atom_id res chain seq x y z
N MET A 1 7.11 0.61 51.25
CA MET A 1 8.11 -0.25 50.57
C MET A 1 7.49 -1.33 49.67
N TYR A 2 6.28 -1.83 49.96
CA TYR A 2 5.55 -2.77 49.07
C TYR A 2 4.80 -2.13 47.88
N VAL A 3 4.51 -0.81 47.92
CA VAL A 3 3.82 -0.10 46.82
C VAL A 3 4.79 0.35 45.70
N GLY A 4 6.08 0.51 46.02
CA GLY A 4 7.13 0.91 45.07
C GLY A 4 7.59 -0.22 44.15
N ILE A 5 7.54 -1.48 44.60
CA ILE A 5 7.91 -2.67 43.81
C ILE A 5 6.82 -3.00 42.77
N ILE A 6 5.54 -2.77 43.11
CA ILE A 6 4.41 -2.95 42.18
C ILE A 6 4.41 -1.86 41.10
N HIS A 7 4.82 -0.62 41.44
CA HIS A 7 5.01 0.44 40.45
C HIS A 7 6.24 0.21 39.57
N SER A 8 7.34 -0.34 40.10
CA SER A 8 8.51 -0.65 39.27
C SER A 8 8.30 -1.85 38.35
N GLN A 9 7.49 -2.85 38.72
CA GLN A 9 7.10 -3.95 37.81
C GLN A 9 6.12 -3.50 36.72
N ARG A 10 5.18 -2.60 37.01
CA ARG A 10 4.35 -1.97 35.96
C ARG A 10 5.15 -1.05 35.05
N PHE A 11 6.16 -0.37 35.59
CA PHE A 11 7.04 0.51 34.82
C PHE A 11 8.05 -0.29 33.98
N MET A 12 8.64 -1.36 34.51
CA MET A 12 9.49 -2.30 33.75
C MET A 12 8.69 -3.15 32.76
N GLY A 13 7.46 -3.55 33.09
CA GLY A 13 6.55 -4.20 32.16
C GLY A 13 6.16 -3.27 31.02
N ARG A 14 5.87 -1.99 31.32
CA ARG A 14 5.69 -0.94 30.30
C ARG A 14 6.97 -0.67 29.53
N LEU A 15 8.13 -0.60 30.17
CA LEU A 15 9.41 -0.33 29.51
C LEU A 15 9.80 -1.51 28.61
N PHE A 16 9.61 -2.76 29.04
CA PHE A 16 9.80 -3.95 28.21
C PHE A 16 8.81 -3.95 27.04
N LEU A 17 7.52 -3.64 27.28
CA LEU A 17 6.52 -3.43 26.23
C LEU A 17 6.85 -2.25 25.28
N PHE A 18 7.58 -1.23 25.76
CA PHE A 18 8.00 -0.05 24.99
C PHE A 18 9.38 -0.22 24.31
N THR A 19 10.26 -1.08 24.79
CA THR A 19 11.57 -1.37 24.18
C THR A 19 11.52 -2.58 23.26
N SER A 20 10.49 -3.43 23.39
CA SER A 20 10.14 -4.48 22.42
C SER A 20 9.20 -3.97 21.32
N LEU A 21 9.15 -2.66 21.08
CA LEU A 21 8.22 -1.98 20.16
C LEU A 21 8.42 -2.11 18.63
N PRO A 22 9.31 -2.92 18.03
CA PRO A 22 9.06 -3.31 16.64
C PRO A 22 8.09 -4.49 16.65
N ILE A 23 6.86 -4.29 17.11
CA ILE A 23 5.90 -5.41 17.18
C ILE A 23 5.18 -5.56 15.83
N GLY A 24 5.95 -5.92 14.81
CA GLY A 24 5.43 -6.60 13.62
C GLY A 24 5.05 -8.05 13.93
N GLY A 25 4.55 -8.74 12.92
CA GLY A 25 4.29 -10.18 12.96
C GLY A 25 3.24 -10.66 13.96
N TRP A 26 3.42 -11.87 14.51
CA TRP A 26 2.45 -12.54 15.39
C TRP A 26 2.08 -11.71 16.60
N THR A 27 3.09 -11.07 17.20
CA THR A 27 2.90 -10.27 18.40
C THR A 27 2.03 -9.03 18.09
N GLY A 28 2.20 -8.44 16.89
CA GLY A 28 1.43 -7.28 16.43
C GLY A 28 -0.01 -7.65 16.12
N PHE A 29 -0.19 -8.77 15.42
CA PHE A 29 -1.50 -9.35 15.16
C PHE A 29 -2.26 -9.68 16.45
N LEU A 30 -1.60 -10.29 17.45
CA LEU A 30 -2.23 -10.63 18.72
C LEU A 30 -2.57 -9.40 19.56
N LYS A 31 -1.73 -8.35 19.52
CA LYS A 31 -2.06 -7.06 20.14
C LYS A 31 -3.32 -6.49 19.51
N TRP A 32 -3.35 -6.35 18.18
CA TRP A 32 -4.52 -5.88 17.44
C TRP A 32 -5.76 -6.71 17.81
N ARG A 33 -5.65 -8.05 17.75
CA ARG A 33 -6.72 -8.98 18.07
C ARG A 33 -7.26 -8.79 19.49
N SER A 34 -6.39 -8.54 20.46
CA SER A 34 -6.78 -8.29 21.86
C SER A 34 -7.55 -6.98 22.05
N GLU A 35 -7.37 -6.00 21.15
CA GLU A 35 -8.09 -4.72 21.13
C GLU A 35 -9.42 -4.82 20.35
N GLN A 36 -9.58 -5.83 19.49
CA GLN A 36 -10.80 -6.03 18.69
C GLN A 36 -11.86 -6.87 19.41
N VAL A 37 -12.66 -6.22 20.24
CA VAL A 37 -13.77 -6.85 21.01
C VAL A 37 -14.84 -7.47 20.10
N LYS A 38 -14.94 -7.04 18.84
CA LYS A 38 -15.91 -7.53 17.85
C LYS A 38 -15.36 -8.63 16.93
N TYR A 39 -14.08 -8.99 17.06
CA TYR A 39 -13.49 -10.00 16.19
C TYR A 39 -13.91 -11.40 16.64
N GLU A 40 -14.57 -12.15 15.77
CA GLU A 40 -15.18 -13.45 16.07
C GLU A 40 -14.20 -14.43 16.72
N TRP A 41 -12.98 -14.55 16.16
CA TRP A 41 -11.98 -15.45 16.70
C TRP A 41 -11.44 -15.02 18.06
N GLN A 42 -11.41 -13.71 18.37
CA GLN A 42 -11.06 -13.26 19.71
C GLN A 42 -12.12 -13.66 20.73
N ASN A 43 -13.40 -13.66 20.34
CA ASN A 43 -14.49 -14.09 21.21
C ASN A 43 -14.51 -15.62 21.40
N ALA A 44 -14.22 -16.38 20.33
CA ALA A 44 -14.15 -17.84 20.40
C ALA A 44 -12.91 -18.36 21.14
N PHE A 45 -11.76 -17.71 20.95
CA PHE A 45 -10.47 -18.10 21.53
C PHE A 45 -9.75 -16.86 22.09
N PRO A 46 -10.13 -16.39 23.29
CA PRO A 46 -9.55 -15.18 23.85
C PRO A 46 -8.08 -15.37 24.17
N ILE A 47 -7.27 -14.46 23.67
CA ILE A 47 -5.84 -14.36 23.98
C ILE A 47 -5.46 -12.89 24.15
N ASP A 48 -4.60 -12.59 25.10
CA ASP A 48 -3.98 -11.27 25.23
C ASP A 48 -2.46 -11.33 25.03
N LEU A 49 -1.88 -10.15 24.83
CA LEU A 49 -0.45 -10.00 24.62
C LEU A 49 0.37 -10.54 25.81
N THR A 50 -0.14 -10.42 27.04
CA THR A 50 0.56 -10.90 28.24
C THR A 50 0.63 -12.42 28.26
N GLN A 51 -0.47 -13.10 27.95
CA GLN A 51 -0.55 -14.56 27.87
C GLN A 51 0.38 -15.10 26.78
N TYR A 52 0.36 -14.48 25.60
CA TYR A 52 1.26 -14.85 24.51
C TYR A 52 2.73 -14.68 24.90
N LEU A 53 3.10 -13.52 25.45
CA LEU A 53 4.47 -13.25 25.88
C LEU A 53 4.90 -14.18 27.02
N ALA A 54 4.01 -14.55 27.95
CA ALA A 54 4.34 -15.50 29.02
C ALA A 54 4.72 -16.88 28.48
N VAL A 55 3.97 -17.39 27.50
CA VAL A 55 4.29 -18.67 26.83
C VAL A 55 5.59 -18.55 26.05
N ARG A 56 5.79 -17.46 25.30
CA ARG A 56 7.01 -17.21 24.53
C ARG A 56 8.25 -17.15 25.41
N VAL A 57 8.20 -16.36 26.49
CA VAL A 57 9.30 -16.23 27.47
C VAL A 57 9.61 -17.56 28.14
N PHE A 58 8.60 -18.38 28.45
CA PHE A 58 8.82 -19.72 28.98
C PHE A 58 9.64 -20.58 28.01
N TYR A 59 9.22 -20.68 26.75
CA TYR A 59 9.95 -21.47 25.75
C TYR A 59 11.32 -20.90 25.43
N GLU A 60 11.46 -19.58 25.27
CA GLU A 60 12.76 -18.94 25.03
C GLU A 60 13.74 -19.23 26.17
N LYS A 61 13.29 -19.15 27.43
CA LYS A 61 14.11 -19.51 28.58
C LYS A 61 14.56 -20.98 28.54
N GLU A 62 13.65 -21.92 28.28
CA GLU A 62 14.00 -23.34 28.23
C GLU A 62 14.91 -23.67 27.03
N MET A 63 14.71 -23.02 25.89
CA MET A 63 15.59 -23.15 24.72
C MET A 63 16.98 -22.56 24.98
N ILE A 64 17.08 -21.41 25.66
CA ILE A 64 18.35 -20.82 26.06
C ILE A 64 19.09 -21.75 27.03
N ASP A 65 18.40 -22.33 28.02
CA ASP A 65 19.02 -23.28 28.96
C ASP A 65 19.49 -24.55 28.25
N LEU A 66 18.69 -25.10 27.34
CA LEU A 66 19.10 -26.24 26.52
C LEU A 66 20.32 -25.90 25.65
N ALA A 67 20.29 -24.79 24.92
CA ALA A 67 21.39 -24.36 24.05
C ALA A 67 22.67 -24.10 24.86
N CYS A 68 22.58 -23.44 26.02
CA CYS A 68 23.74 -23.19 26.87
C CYS A 68 24.34 -24.49 27.42
N ARG A 69 23.51 -25.45 27.84
CA ARG A 69 24.00 -26.75 28.33
C ARG A 69 24.63 -27.58 27.22
N THR A 70 24.03 -27.58 26.04
CA THR A 70 24.51 -28.40 24.91
C THR A 70 25.72 -27.78 24.22
N LYS A 71 25.68 -26.47 23.93
CA LYS A 71 26.73 -25.77 23.17
C LYS A 71 27.85 -25.21 24.03
N LEU A 72 27.58 -24.79 25.26
CA LEU A 72 28.56 -24.06 26.08
C LEU A 72 28.90 -24.77 27.40
N ASP A 73 28.21 -25.86 27.73
CA ASP A 73 28.31 -26.59 29.00
C ASP A 73 28.12 -25.68 30.24
N ILE A 74 27.21 -24.70 30.14
CA ILE A 74 26.86 -23.79 31.23
C ILE A 74 25.33 -23.75 31.46
N PRO A 75 24.86 -23.35 32.65
CA PRO A 75 23.45 -23.01 32.85
C PRO A 75 23.03 -21.82 31.98
N GLY A 76 21.83 -21.84 31.40
CA GLY A 76 21.29 -20.73 30.60
C GLY A 76 20.74 -19.58 31.44
N THR A 77 21.46 -19.18 32.48
CA THR A 77 21.12 -18.00 33.28
C THR A 77 21.90 -16.78 32.80
N TYR A 78 21.32 -15.58 32.91
CA TYR A 78 22.00 -14.35 32.51
C TYR A 78 23.40 -14.20 33.13
N ASN A 79 23.54 -14.48 34.43
CA ASN A 79 24.83 -14.39 35.11
C ASN A 79 25.83 -15.42 34.58
N SER A 80 25.41 -16.67 34.34
CA SER A 80 26.28 -17.69 33.77
C SER A 80 26.75 -17.35 32.36
N ILE A 81 25.84 -16.84 31.52
CA ILE A 81 26.16 -16.41 30.15
C ILE A 81 27.11 -15.21 30.19
N LYS A 82 26.81 -14.20 31.02
CA LYS A 82 27.66 -13.02 31.18
C LYS A 82 29.06 -13.39 31.65
N ASP A 83 29.17 -14.17 32.74
CA ASP A 83 30.46 -14.60 33.30
C ASP A 83 31.26 -15.44 32.29
N PHE A 84 30.57 -16.26 31.48
CA PHE A 84 31.20 -17.03 30.41
C PHE A 84 31.73 -16.12 29.30
N LEU A 85 30.94 -15.16 28.82
CA LEU A 85 31.35 -14.23 27.77
C LEU A 85 32.49 -13.30 28.21
N GLU A 86 32.49 -12.85 29.47
CA GLU A 86 33.58 -12.04 30.02
C GLU A 86 34.90 -12.81 30.13
N LYS A 87 34.84 -14.11 30.46
CA LYS A 87 36.03 -14.97 30.58
C LYS A 87 36.56 -15.47 29.25
N ASN A 88 35.70 -15.59 28.23
CA ASN A 88 36.00 -16.23 26.96
C ASN A 88 35.69 -15.31 25.76
N SER A 89 35.86 -14.00 25.93
CA SER A 89 35.50 -12.99 24.93
C SER A 89 36.15 -13.25 23.58
N ASP A 90 37.40 -13.70 23.58
CA ASP A 90 38.21 -13.83 22.39
C ASP A 90 37.84 -15.10 21.60
N GLY A 91 37.78 -16.25 22.28
CA GLY A 91 37.39 -17.52 21.66
C GLY A 91 35.91 -17.55 21.24
N TYR A 92 35.01 -17.00 22.07
CA TYR A 92 33.60 -16.89 21.68
C TYR A 92 33.39 -15.83 20.60
N GLY A 93 34.15 -14.73 20.62
CA GLY A 93 34.15 -13.72 19.56
C GLY A 93 34.56 -14.30 18.22
N LEU A 94 35.60 -15.13 18.18
CA LEU A 94 36.03 -15.86 16.99
C LEU A 94 34.94 -16.79 16.45
N TYR A 95 34.28 -17.56 17.32
CA TYR A 95 33.12 -18.38 16.95
C TYR A 95 31.97 -17.52 16.41
N LYS A 96 31.63 -16.42 17.06
CA LYS A 96 30.56 -15.52 16.62
C LYS A 96 30.83 -14.94 15.24
N ASP A 97 32.06 -14.50 14.98
CA ASP A 97 32.41 -13.91 13.68
C ASP A 97 32.38 -14.95 12.56
N SER A 98 32.79 -16.20 12.82
CA SER A 98 32.67 -17.28 11.82
C SER A 98 31.22 -17.56 11.44
N GLN A 99 30.29 -17.48 12.40
CA GLN A 99 28.86 -17.71 12.13
C GLN A 99 28.13 -16.51 11.50
N THR A 100 28.60 -15.28 11.73
CA THR A 100 27.84 -14.07 11.37
C THR A 100 28.43 -13.28 10.20
N ARG A 101 29.76 -13.21 10.08
CA ARG A 101 30.45 -12.37 9.10
C ARG A 101 31.36 -13.17 8.17
N GLY A 102 31.64 -14.43 8.50
CA GLY A 102 32.75 -15.19 7.92
C GLY A 102 34.08 -14.72 8.49
N LEU A 103 35.10 -15.57 8.41
CA LEU A 103 36.47 -15.19 8.78
C LEU A 103 37.22 -14.76 7.50
N PRO A 104 38.23 -13.87 7.60
CA PRO A 104 39.10 -13.59 6.47
C PRO A 104 39.78 -14.87 5.94
N GLU A 105 40.01 -14.96 4.63
CA GLU A 105 40.57 -16.15 3.96
C GLU A 105 41.92 -16.56 4.60
N GLU A 106 42.76 -15.60 4.97
CA GLU A 106 44.06 -15.86 5.60
C GLU A 106 43.95 -16.43 7.03
N ILE A 107 42.79 -16.26 7.67
CA ILE A 107 42.47 -16.83 8.98
C ILE A 107 41.85 -18.21 8.82
N GLU A 108 40.92 -18.39 7.88
CA GLU A 108 40.34 -19.69 7.55
C GLU A 108 41.43 -20.71 7.18
N ASP A 109 42.40 -20.31 6.36
CA ASP A 109 43.54 -21.14 5.98
C ASP A 109 44.48 -21.51 7.14
N SER A 110 44.40 -20.79 8.26
CA SER A 110 45.31 -20.93 9.40
C SER A 110 44.73 -21.76 10.55
N MET A 111 43.49 -22.24 10.44
CA MET A 111 42.83 -23.01 11.50
C MET A 111 41.97 -24.15 10.97
N ASP A 112 41.71 -25.13 11.83
CA ASP A 112 40.73 -26.19 11.57
C ASP A 112 39.32 -25.69 11.90
N LEU A 113 38.52 -25.41 10.86
CA LEU A 113 37.16 -24.90 11.01
C LEU A 113 36.20 -25.89 11.68
N SER A 114 36.53 -27.20 11.72
CA SER A 114 35.69 -28.21 12.39
C SER A 114 35.55 -27.99 13.89
N ILE A 115 36.42 -27.15 14.49
CA ILE A 115 36.33 -26.72 15.89
C ILE A 115 35.01 -25.99 16.21
N PHE A 116 34.38 -25.37 15.21
CA PHE A 116 33.12 -24.64 15.39
C PHE A 116 31.88 -25.54 15.40
N ASP A 117 32.00 -26.80 14.95
CA ASP A 117 30.90 -27.76 14.86
C ASP A 117 30.81 -28.69 16.09
N GLN A 118 31.72 -28.55 17.05
CA GLN A 118 31.80 -29.41 18.24
C GLN A 118 30.79 -28.98 19.32
N ASP A 119 30.14 -29.99 19.94
CA ASP A 119 29.18 -29.82 21.03
C ASP A 119 29.60 -30.62 22.28
N PRO A 120 29.93 -29.96 23.41
CA PRO A 120 30.02 -28.51 23.60
C PRO A 120 31.22 -27.88 22.86
N LEU A 121 31.14 -26.59 22.59
CA LEU A 121 32.20 -25.81 21.96
C LEU A 121 33.49 -25.89 22.79
N PRO A 122 34.64 -26.22 22.19
CA PRO A 122 35.92 -26.32 22.89
C PRO A 122 36.49 -24.92 23.15
N ILE A 123 35.87 -24.19 24.08
CA ILE A 123 36.12 -22.76 24.30
C ILE A 123 37.58 -22.44 24.69
N ASN A 124 38.26 -23.36 25.38
CA ASN A 124 39.65 -23.21 25.74
C ASN A 124 40.57 -23.24 24.50
N ASP A 125 40.27 -24.12 23.56
CA ASP A 125 41.03 -24.24 22.31
C ASP A 125 40.76 -23.04 21.39
N LEU A 126 39.50 -22.57 21.37
CA LEU A 126 39.12 -21.33 20.69
C LEU A 126 39.82 -20.10 21.29
N ASN A 127 39.94 -20.00 22.62
CA ASN A 127 40.67 -18.90 23.26
C ASN A 127 42.17 -18.94 22.93
N GLN A 128 42.79 -20.13 22.92
CA GLN A 128 44.20 -20.26 22.53
C GLN A 128 44.42 -19.89 21.06
N THR A 129 43.50 -20.34 20.19
CA THR A 129 43.52 -20.02 18.77
C THR A 129 43.35 -18.52 18.55
N ALA A 130 42.33 -17.92 19.17
CA ALA A 130 42.09 -16.48 19.13
C ALA A 130 43.32 -15.70 19.61
N PHE A 131 43.91 -16.05 20.76
CA PHE A 131 45.13 -15.43 21.30
C PHE A 131 46.30 -15.47 20.31
N SER A 132 46.49 -16.59 19.61
CA SER A 132 47.54 -16.73 18.59
C SER A 132 47.30 -15.84 17.35
N LEU A 133 46.04 -15.44 17.12
CA LEU A 133 45.60 -14.63 16.00
C LEU A 133 45.35 -13.16 16.34
N VAL A 134 45.21 -12.78 17.63
CA VAL A 134 44.90 -11.40 18.06
C VAL A 134 45.84 -10.38 17.43
N SER A 135 47.15 -10.66 17.41
CA SER A 135 48.14 -9.73 16.82
C SER A 135 47.95 -9.52 15.31
N LYS A 136 47.62 -10.57 14.56
CA LYS A 136 47.28 -10.47 13.13
C LYS A 136 45.96 -9.73 12.93
N TRP A 137 44.99 -9.98 13.80
CA TRP A 137 43.65 -9.39 13.74
C TRP A 137 43.68 -7.88 14.06
N GLU A 138 44.38 -7.46 15.11
CA GLU A 138 44.59 -6.05 15.45
C GLU A 138 45.35 -5.32 14.34
N GLN A 139 46.37 -5.95 13.75
CA GLN A 139 47.11 -5.38 12.63
C GLN A 139 46.20 -5.14 11.42
N PHE A 140 45.33 -6.11 11.08
CA PHE A 140 44.38 -5.99 9.97
C PHE A 140 43.31 -4.92 10.24
N ARG A 141 42.72 -4.89 11.44
CA ARG A 141 41.75 -3.86 11.82
C ARG A 141 42.36 -2.46 11.74
N ASN A 142 43.56 -2.27 12.29
CA ASN A 142 44.26 -0.98 12.23
C ASN A 142 44.57 -0.56 10.79
N GLN A 143 44.96 -1.50 9.92
CA GLN A 143 45.18 -1.21 8.50
C GLN A 143 43.88 -0.79 7.80
N GLN A 144 42.78 -1.49 8.04
CA GLN A 144 41.48 -1.12 7.48
C GLN A 144 41.01 0.26 7.97
N GLU A 145 41.14 0.53 9.27
CA GLU A 145 40.73 1.82 9.86
C GLU A 145 41.54 3.00 9.28
N ILE A 146 42.87 2.84 9.15
CA ILE A 146 43.73 3.85 8.51
C ILE A 146 43.29 4.10 7.07
N VAL A 147 42.97 3.05 6.30
CA VAL A 147 42.52 3.18 4.91
C VAL A 147 41.19 3.92 4.83
N VAL A 148 40.21 3.57 5.69
CA VAL A 148 38.90 4.23 5.74
C VAL A 148 39.03 5.71 6.09
N GLN A 149 39.81 6.04 7.13
CA GLN A 149 40.07 7.43 7.52
C GLN A 149 40.81 8.22 6.44
N ALA A 150 41.82 7.61 5.82
CA ALA A 150 42.56 8.25 4.72
C ALA A 150 41.64 8.55 3.53
N LEU A 151 40.76 7.61 3.15
CA LEU A 151 39.77 7.82 2.09
C LEU A 151 38.80 8.96 2.46
N ALA A 152 38.25 8.95 3.67
CA ALA A 152 37.34 9.99 4.15
C ALA A 152 37.98 11.40 4.06
N VAL A 153 39.22 11.53 4.56
CA VAL A 153 39.98 12.78 4.49
C VAL A 153 40.26 13.18 3.04
N MET A 154 40.65 12.25 2.17
CA MET A 154 40.90 12.54 0.75
C MET A 154 39.63 13.02 0.03
N HIS A 155 38.47 12.43 0.32
CA HIS A 155 37.19 12.87 -0.24
C HIS A 155 36.81 14.26 0.25
N LEU A 156 36.91 14.51 1.55
CA LEU A 156 36.62 15.81 2.16
C LEU A 156 37.55 16.89 1.62
N ALA A 157 38.85 16.60 1.54
CA ALA A 157 39.88 17.49 0.99
C ALA A 157 39.58 17.87 -0.47
N LYS A 158 39.16 16.90 -1.29
CA LYS A 158 38.75 17.14 -2.68
C LYS A 158 37.58 18.14 -2.75
N TYR A 159 36.56 17.97 -1.91
CA TYR A 159 35.40 18.89 -1.86
C TYR A 159 35.78 20.29 -1.37
N LEU A 160 36.72 20.38 -0.43
CA LEU A 160 37.26 21.64 0.09
C LEU A 160 38.32 22.28 -0.82
N ASN A 161 38.63 21.64 -1.96
CA ASN A 161 39.70 22.05 -2.88
C ASN A 161 41.08 22.17 -2.20
N VAL A 162 41.37 21.27 -1.24
CA VAL A 162 42.65 21.15 -0.52
C VAL A 162 43.43 19.96 -1.09
N THR A 163 44.71 20.15 -1.42
CA THR A 163 45.52 19.04 -1.95
C THR A 163 46.04 18.15 -0.83
N VAL A 164 46.28 16.87 -1.13
CA VAL A 164 46.92 15.93 -0.18
C VAL A 164 48.30 16.46 0.27
N GLN A 165 49.02 17.14 -0.63
CA GLN A 165 50.33 17.73 -0.30
C GLN A 165 50.20 18.85 0.74
N ASP A 166 49.13 19.63 0.71
CA ASP A 166 48.89 20.70 1.68
C ASP A 166 48.51 20.14 3.06
N ILE A 167 47.77 19.03 3.10
CA ILE A 167 47.45 18.31 4.34
C ILE A 167 48.72 17.74 4.97
N VAL A 168 49.56 17.08 4.15
CA VAL A 168 50.83 16.51 4.61
C VAL A 168 51.79 17.60 5.10
N LYS A 169 51.88 18.73 4.39
CA LYS A 169 52.69 19.89 4.81
C LYS A 169 52.16 20.55 6.08
N GLY A 170 50.84 20.56 6.26
CA GLY A 170 50.16 21.13 7.42
C GLY A 170 50.33 20.34 8.72
N GLY A 171 50.79 19.09 8.65
CA GLY A 171 51.05 18.23 9.81
C GLY A 171 49.77 17.66 10.44
N LEU A 172 49.85 17.27 11.71
CA LEU A 172 48.77 16.57 12.40
C LEU A 172 47.54 17.44 12.66
N THR A 173 47.69 18.77 12.79
CA THR A 173 46.56 19.64 13.15
C THR A 173 45.49 19.69 12.06
N PRO A 174 45.78 20.01 10.78
CA PRO A 174 44.76 19.99 9.73
C PRO A 174 44.20 18.60 9.47
N LEU A 175 45.03 17.55 9.59
CA LEU A 175 44.58 16.17 9.45
C LEU A 175 43.56 15.80 10.54
N ASN A 176 43.86 16.08 11.80
CA ASN A 176 42.96 15.81 12.93
C ASN A 176 41.68 16.66 12.86
N THR A 177 41.74 17.88 12.32
CA THR A 177 40.53 18.69 12.08
C THR A 177 39.63 18.05 11.02
N LEU A 178 40.19 17.58 9.90
CA LEU A 178 39.42 16.94 8.83
C LEU A 178 38.84 15.59 9.29
N ILE A 179 39.60 14.81 10.05
CA ILE A 179 39.11 13.59 10.71
C ILE A 179 38.00 13.94 11.69
N GLY A 180 38.21 14.95 12.54
CA GLY A 180 37.22 15.42 13.49
C GLY A 180 35.91 15.84 12.83
N TRP A 181 35.93 16.53 11.69
CA TRP A 181 34.72 16.86 10.94
C TRP A 181 34.03 15.64 10.33
N ALA A 182 34.80 14.65 9.88
CA ALA A 182 34.24 13.39 9.38
C ALA A 182 33.58 12.58 10.53
N GLU A 183 34.18 12.61 11.72
CA GLU A 183 33.66 11.97 12.95
C GLU A 183 32.47 12.72 13.56
N GLU A 184 32.47 14.06 13.50
CA GLU A 184 31.35 14.93 13.94
C GLU A 184 30.08 14.75 13.08
N PHE A 185 30.20 14.11 11.92
CA PHE A 185 29.07 13.68 11.10
C PHE A 185 28.86 12.16 11.28
N PRO A 186 28.23 11.72 12.39
CA PRO A 186 28.09 10.31 12.69
C PRO A 186 27.20 9.63 11.65
N GLU A 187 27.42 8.33 11.44
CA GLU A 187 26.65 7.49 10.50
C GLU A 187 25.14 7.62 10.72
N SER A 188 24.70 7.79 11.97
CA SER A 188 23.29 8.03 12.33
C SER A 188 22.67 9.28 11.69
N MET A 189 23.48 10.24 11.25
CA MET A 189 23.06 11.48 10.59
C MET A 189 23.14 11.41 9.07
N HIS A 190 23.83 10.41 8.51
CA HIS A 190 24.01 10.30 7.06
C HIS A 190 22.68 10.08 6.35
N GLY A 191 21.91 9.08 6.77
CA GLY A 191 20.60 8.74 6.19
C GLY A 191 19.63 9.92 6.15
N PRO A 192 19.35 10.60 7.28
CA PRO A 192 18.47 11.76 7.31
C PRO A 192 18.88 12.90 6.36
N VAL A 193 20.18 13.18 6.22
CA VAL A 193 20.68 14.23 5.31
C VAL A 193 20.49 13.83 3.85
N TRP A 194 20.81 12.58 3.49
CA TRP A 194 20.60 12.07 2.13
C TRP A 194 19.13 12.04 1.74
N LEU A 195 18.26 11.58 2.64
CA LEU A 195 16.81 11.62 2.44
C LEU A 195 16.32 13.05 2.21
N LYS A 196 16.75 14.00 3.06
CA LYS A 196 16.38 15.41 2.91
C LYS A 196 16.86 15.98 1.58
N ALA A 197 18.06 15.62 1.13
CA ALA A 197 18.60 16.05 -0.16
C ALA A 197 17.78 15.49 -1.33
N LEU A 198 17.46 14.19 -1.30
CA LEU A 198 16.62 13.52 -2.30
C LEU A 198 15.24 14.18 -2.40
N GLU A 199 14.54 14.32 -1.27
CA GLU A 199 13.21 14.93 -1.21
C GLU A 199 13.24 16.40 -1.64
N SER A 200 14.23 17.18 -1.19
CA SER A 200 14.34 18.60 -1.55
C SER A 200 14.59 18.78 -3.05
N SER A 201 15.41 17.92 -3.65
CA SER A 201 15.66 17.93 -5.10
C SER A 201 14.38 17.58 -5.87
N PHE A 202 13.65 16.56 -5.42
CA PHE A 202 12.38 16.17 -6.02
C PHE A 202 11.34 17.29 -5.93
N ILE A 203 11.10 17.85 -4.74
CA ILE A 203 10.11 18.91 -4.51
C ILE A 203 10.40 20.12 -5.40
N ASN A 204 11.64 20.61 -5.40
CA ASN A 204 12.04 21.78 -6.18
C ASN A 204 11.95 21.55 -7.69
N GLY A 205 12.23 20.33 -8.18
CA GLY A 205 12.04 19.98 -9.59
C GLY A 205 10.57 19.83 -9.97
N PHE A 206 9.77 19.22 -9.09
CA PHE A 206 8.38 18.86 -9.35
C PHE A 206 7.48 20.09 -9.44
N VAL A 207 7.60 21.05 -8.51
CA VAL A 207 6.75 22.27 -8.52
C VAL A 207 6.94 23.11 -9.78
N LYS A 208 8.13 23.10 -10.40
CA LYS A 208 8.43 23.87 -11.61
C LYS A 208 7.63 23.40 -12.82
N ARG A 209 7.28 22.11 -12.87
CA ARG A 209 6.51 21.49 -13.97
C ARG A 209 5.11 22.08 -14.11
N PHE A 210 4.55 22.67 -13.04
CA PHE A 210 3.19 23.22 -13.02
C PHE A 210 3.07 24.61 -13.63
N SER A 211 4.19 25.29 -13.92
CA SER A 211 4.20 26.69 -14.36
C SER A 211 3.23 26.99 -15.52
N PRO A 212 3.16 26.18 -16.61
CA PRO A 212 2.22 26.44 -17.70
C PRO A 212 0.74 26.37 -17.27
N ASN A 213 0.40 25.39 -16.43
CA ASN A 213 -0.97 25.18 -15.97
C ASN A 213 -1.41 26.25 -14.97
N ILE A 214 -0.47 26.76 -14.16
CA ILE A 214 -0.74 27.85 -13.22
C ILE A 214 -1.01 29.16 -13.96
N GLU A 215 -0.25 29.47 -15.02
CA GLU A 215 -0.52 30.65 -15.85
C GLU A 215 -1.88 30.54 -16.56
N ASN A 216 -2.28 29.34 -16.98
CA ASN A 216 -3.63 29.12 -17.50
C ASN A 216 -4.71 29.35 -16.42
N LEU A 217 -4.52 28.79 -15.22
CA LEU A 217 -5.43 29.00 -14.09
C LEU A 217 -5.58 30.48 -13.74
N LYS A 218 -4.48 31.25 -13.72
CA LYS A 218 -4.52 32.71 -13.49
C LYS A 218 -5.40 33.44 -14.50
N LYS A 219 -5.30 33.11 -15.79
CA LYS A 219 -6.15 33.70 -16.86
C LYS A 219 -7.62 33.35 -16.71
N ILE A 220 -7.91 32.12 -16.28
CA ILE A 220 -9.28 31.67 -16.02
C ILE A 220 -9.85 32.40 -14.81
N ASP A 221 -9.08 32.50 -13.72
CA ASP A 221 -9.50 33.16 -12.48
C ASP A 221 -9.65 34.69 -12.66
N SER A 222 -8.84 35.33 -13.52
CA SER A 222 -8.98 36.74 -13.87
C SER A 222 -10.12 37.04 -14.85
N GLY A 223 -10.71 35.99 -15.45
CA GLY A 223 -11.77 36.11 -16.45
C GLY A 223 -11.29 36.57 -17.83
N GLU A 224 -9.97 36.66 -18.05
CA GLU A 224 -9.37 36.95 -19.36
C GLU A 224 -9.69 35.84 -20.38
N GLU A 225 -9.77 34.60 -19.90
CA GLU A 225 -10.12 33.44 -20.69
C GLU A 225 -11.41 32.82 -20.15
N LYS A 226 -12.51 33.03 -20.89
CA LYS A 226 -13.77 32.32 -20.58
C LYS A 226 -13.60 30.86 -20.96
N PRO A 227 -13.82 29.90 -20.05
CA PRO A 227 -13.81 28.50 -20.43
C PRO A 227 -14.82 28.28 -21.56
N LEU A 228 -14.40 27.60 -22.62
CA LEU A 228 -15.31 27.12 -23.65
C LEU A 228 -16.35 26.24 -22.96
N VAL A 229 -17.59 26.72 -22.87
CA VAL A 229 -18.71 25.97 -22.29
C VAL A 229 -19.24 25.03 -23.36
N SER A 230 -18.44 24.05 -23.77
CA SER A 230 -18.91 22.89 -24.51
C SER A 230 -19.29 21.81 -23.50
N ARG A 231 -20.37 21.08 -23.81
CA ARG A 231 -20.75 19.90 -23.03
C ARG A 231 -19.77 18.78 -23.38
N PRO A 232 -18.98 18.26 -22.42
CA PRO A 232 -18.04 17.18 -22.72
C PRO A 232 -18.80 15.93 -23.15
N PHE A 233 -18.16 15.10 -23.98
CA PHE A 233 -18.76 13.85 -24.46
C PHE A 233 -19.03 12.90 -23.28
N SER A 234 -18.06 12.73 -22.39
CA SER A 234 -18.25 12.03 -21.11
C SER A 234 -17.45 12.68 -19.98
N GLN A 235 -17.93 12.47 -18.76
CA GLN A 235 -17.19 12.80 -17.54
C GLN A 235 -16.94 11.51 -16.78
N THR A 236 -15.72 11.31 -16.28
CA THR A 236 -15.37 10.08 -15.55
C THR A 236 -14.70 10.41 -14.24
N LEU A 237 -15.26 9.91 -13.13
CA LEU A 237 -14.65 9.94 -11.82
C LEU A 237 -13.87 8.65 -11.63
N PHE A 238 -12.55 8.73 -11.61
CA PHE A 238 -11.68 7.62 -11.27
C PHE A 238 -11.27 7.68 -9.80
N CYS A 239 -10.92 6.52 -9.24
CA CYS A 239 -10.16 6.47 -7.98
C CYS A 239 -8.91 7.36 -8.05
N ILE A 240 -8.50 7.94 -6.93
CA ILE A 240 -7.25 8.70 -6.78
C ILE A 240 -5.97 7.88 -7.03
N ASP A 241 -6.10 6.57 -7.23
CA ASP A 241 -5.03 5.60 -7.46
C ASP A 241 -4.02 6.07 -8.53
N VAL A 242 -2.73 5.93 -8.26
CA VAL A 242 -1.66 6.38 -9.17
C VAL A 242 -1.65 5.63 -10.51
N ARG A 243 -2.16 4.38 -10.54
CA ARG A 243 -2.31 3.60 -11.78
C ARG A 243 -3.43 4.12 -12.66
N SER A 244 -4.42 4.80 -12.06
CA SER A 244 -5.50 5.49 -12.79
C SER A 244 -5.07 6.86 -13.33
N GLU A 245 -4.00 7.47 -12.81
CA GLU A 245 -3.49 8.77 -13.29
C GLU A 245 -3.11 8.72 -14.77
N ASN A 246 -2.26 7.77 -15.16
CA ASN A 246 -1.88 7.62 -16.56
C ASN A 246 -3.07 7.26 -17.46
N PHE A 247 -3.97 6.38 -17.01
CA PHE A 247 -5.17 6.00 -17.75
C PHE A 247 -6.04 7.22 -18.07
N ARG A 248 -6.25 8.09 -17.09
CA ARG A 248 -7.01 9.34 -17.25
C ARG A 248 -6.42 10.25 -18.32
N ARG A 249 -5.10 10.45 -18.28
CA ARG A 249 -4.38 11.24 -19.30
C ARG A 249 -4.59 10.67 -20.70
N LYS A 250 -4.45 9.34 -20.87
CA LYS A 250 -4.69 8.70 -22.18
C LYS A 250 -6.13 8.82 -22.67
N LEU A 251 -7.11 8.74 -21.76
CA LEU A 251 -8.52 8.91 -22.13
C LEU A 251 -8.80 10.34 -22.63
N GLU A 252 -8.24 11.35 -21.97
CA GLU A 252 -8.39 12.76 -22.37
C GLU A 252 -7.65 13.10 -23.69
N GLU A 253 -6.67 12.28 -24.11
CA GLU A 253 -5.98 12.43 -25.39
C GLU A 253 -6.80 11.94 -26.59
N ILE A 254 -7.81 11.09 -26.39
CA ILE A 254 -8.55 10.40 -27.47
C ILE A 254 -9.68 11.28 -28.02
N ASP A 255 -10.47 11.89 -27.15
CA ASP A 255 -11.62 12.73 -27.51
C ASP A 255 -11.97 13.67 -26.35
N ASP A 256 -13.06 14.42 -26.45
CA ASP A 256 -13.56 15.37 -25.44
C ASP A 256 -14.12 14.67 -24.18
N HIS A 257 -13.24 13.96 -23.48
CA HIS A 257 -13.48 13.36 -22.17
C HIS A 257 -12.92 14.26 -21.07
N GLU A 258 -13.67 14.42 -19.99
CA GLU A 258 -13.19 15.11 -18.79
C GLU A 258 -13.04 14.10 -17.65
N THR A 259 -11.89 14.07 -16.98
CA THR A 259 -11.65 13.13 -15.88
C THR A 259 -11.42 13.83 -14.54
N PHE A 260 -11.93 13.19 -13.49
CA PHE A 260 -11.78 13.64 -12.12
C PHE A 260 -11.21 12.53 -11.27
N GLY A 261 -10.47 12.92 -10.24
CA GLY A 261 -9.99 12.00 -9.22
C GLY A 261 -10.84 12.12 -7.96
N TYR A 262 -11.30 11.01 -7.43
CA TYR A 262 -12.08 10.96 -6.20
C TYR A 262 -11.66 9.72 -5.40
N ALA A 263 -11.69 9.77 -4.07
CA ALA A 263 -11.35 8.59 -3.27
C ALA A 263 -12.27 7.40 -3.60
N GLY A 264 -11.75 6.18 -3.73
CA GLY A 264 -12.52 5.04 -4.27
C GLY A 264 -13.81 4.67 -3.52
N PHE A 265 -13.94 5.06 -2.24
CA PHE A 265 -15.18 4.88 -1.46
C PHE A 265 -16.25 5.95 -1.75
N PHE A 266 -15.95 6.93 -2.62
CA PHE A 266 -16.83 8.01 -3.06
C PHE A 266 -17.45 8.85 -1.93
N GLY A 267 -16.77 8.95 -0.78
CA GLY A 267 -17.28 9.70 0.37
C GLY A 267 -18.39 8.96 1.13
N ILE A 268 -18.69 7.72 0.77
CA ILE A 268 -19.79 6.91 1.32
C ILE A 268 -19.20 5.78 2.17
N PRO A 269 -19.06 5.94 3.50
CA PRO A 269 -18.66 4.84 4.36
C PRO A 269 -19.82 3.85 4.49
N LEU A 270 -19.69 2.67 3.88
CA LEU A 270 -20.72 1.63 3.86
C LEU A 270 -20.14 0.25 4.17
N CYS A 271 -20.98 -0.60 4.74
CA CYS A 271 -20.74 -2.04 4.83
C CYS A 271 -21.48 -2.71 3.67
N TYR A 272 -20.84 -3.63 2.96
CA TYR A 272 -21.37 -4.26 1.77
C TYR A 272 -21.51 -5.77 1.95
N GLN A 273 -22.63 -6.31 1.46
CA GLN A 273 -22.85 -7.75 1.35
C GLN A 273 -23.27 -8.08 -0.08
N GLY A 274 -22.36 -8.68 -0.85
CA GLY A 274 -22.67 -9.19 -2.18
C GLY A 274 -23.66 -10.35 -2.11
N PHE A 275 -24.44 -10.54 -3.18
CA PHE A 275 -25.48 -11.58 -3.19
C PHE A 275 -24.90 -12.98 -2.96
N SER A 276 -23.69 -13.21 -3.48
CA SER A 276 -22.95 -14.45 -3.33
C SER A 276 -21.86 -14.40 -2.26
N ASP A 277 -21.83 -13.41 -1.39
CA ASP A 277 -20.75 -13.32 -0.41
C ASP A 277 -21.18 -13.99 0.90
N ASP A 278 -20.24 -14.69 1.53
CA ASP A 278 -20.47 -15.38 2.79
C ASP A 278 -20.24 -14.44 4.00
N TYR A 279 -19.59 -13.30 3.77
CA TYR A 279 -19.27 -12.30 4.79
C TYR A 279 -19.51 -10.88 4.27
N GLN A 280 -19.64 -9.95 5.21
CA GLN A 280 -19.77 -8.51 4.94
C GLN A 280 -18.39 -7.87 4.90
N THR A 281 -18.23 -6.84 4.06
CA THR A 281 -16.97 -6.08 3.93
C THR A 281 -17.21 -4.60 4.18
N ASP A 282 -16.32 -3.97 4.93
CA ASP A 282 -16.36 -2.52 5.15
C ASP A 282 -15.67 -1.82 3.98
N GLN A 283 -16.45 -1.06 3.21
CA GLN A 283 -16.02 -0.43 1.96
C GLN A 283 -15.62 1.04 2.18
N CYS A 284 -14.69 1.25 3.09
CA CYS A 284 -14.19 2.58 3.46
C CYS A 284 -12.78 2.50 4.07
N PRO A 285 -12.07 3.62 4.24
CA PRO A 285 -10.81 3.62 4.96
C PRO A 285 -11.00 3.11 6.38
N VAL A 286 -10.00 2.40 6.92
CA VAL A 286 -10.00 1.84 8.29
C VAL A 286 -10.21 2.92 9.38
N LEU A 287 -9.96 4.19 9.04
CA LEU A 287 -10.23 5.36 9.88
C LEU A 287 -11.73 5.62 10.11
N LEU A 288 -12.61 5.11 9.25
CA LEU A 288 -14.04 5.34 9.28
C LEU A 288 -14.79 4.06 9.68
N ILE A 289 -15.83 4.22 10.48
CA ILE A 289 -16.74 3.12 10.85
C ILE A 289 -18.03 3.27 10.02
N PRO A 290 -18.39 2.29 9.18
CA PRO A 290 -19.62 2.36 8.42
C PRO A 290 -20.84 2.14 9.32
N ASN A 291 -21.90 2.93 9.10
CA ASN A 291 -23.16 2.82 9.85
C ASN A 291 -24.30 2.20 9.05
N ASN A 292 -24.09 2.00 7.75
CA ASN A 292 -25.12 1.57 6.81
C ASN A 292 -24.69 0.30 6.07
N LEU A 293 -25.53 -0.73 6.09
CA LEU A 293 -25.37 -1.97 5.34
C LEU A 293 -26.10 -1.87 4.01
N ILE A 294 -25.39 -2.18 2.93
CA ILE A 294 -25.90 -2.30 1.57
C ILE A 294 -25.87 -3.77 1.17
N ILE A 295 -27.05 -4.27 0.79
CA ILE A 295 -27.25 -5.65 0.39
C ILE A 295 -27.49 -5.66 -1.12
N GLU A 296 -26.68 -6.44 -1.82
CA GLU A 296 -26.91 -6.77 -3.22
C GLU A 296 -27.93 -7.90 -3.34
N LYS A 297 -28.90 -7.71 -4.23
CA LYS A 297 -29.92 -8.72 -4.53
C LYS A 297 -29.99 -9.01 -6.03
N PRO A 298 -30.40 -10.23 -6.42
CA PRO A 298 -30.83 -10.49 -7.78
C PRO A 298 -31.99 -9.57 -8.11
N ARG A 299 -32.04 -9.10 -9.35
CA ARG A 299 -33.20 -8.34 -9.82
C ARG A 299 -34.42 -9.23 -9.94
N ASP A 300 -35.60 -8.65 -9.74
CA ASP A 300 -36.88 -9.38 -9.71
C ASP A 300 -37.20 -10.06 -11.05
N ASP A 301 -36.71 -9.51 -12.17
CA ASP A 301 -36.85 -10.06 -13.53
C ASP A 301 -35.96 -11.29 -13.79
N HIS A 302 -35.08 -11.67 -12.84
CA HIS A 302 -34.16 -12.80 -12.93
C HIS A 302 -34.48 -13.95 -11.94
N ALA A 303 -35.72 -14.08 -11.47
CA ALA A 303 -36.10 -15.08 -10.45
C ALA A 303 -35.73 -16.55 -10.80
N GLN A 304 -35.99 -17.00 -12.04
CA GLN A 304 -35.64 -18.36 -12.48
C GLN A 304 -34.11 -18.56 -12.60
N THR A 305 -33.41 -17.54 -13.09
CA THR A 305 -31.95 -17.51 -13.23
C THR A 305 -31.25 -17.55 -11.86
N THR A 306 -31.85 -16.90 -10.86
CA THR A 306 -31.38 -16.87 -9.47
C THR A 306 -31.40 -18.26 -8.83
N GLN A 307 -32.49 -19.02 -9.02
CA GLN A 307 -32.60 -20.36 -8.45
C GLN A 307 -31.51 -21.29 -8.99
N HIS A 308 -31.30 -21.28 -10.32
CA HIS A 308 -30.22 -22.06 -10.94
C HIS A 308 -28.82 -21.63 -10.50
N PHE A 309 -28.60 -20.34 -10.23
CA PHE A 309 -27.34 -19.85 -9.68
C PHE A 309 -27.10 -20.40 -8.26
N LEU A 310 -28.10 -20.33 -7.38
CA LEU A 310 -28.02 -20.81 -6.00
C LEU A 310 -27.77 -22.33 -5.92
N GLU A 311 -28.49 -23.13 -6.73
CA GLU A 311 -28.30 -24.58 -6.80
C GLU A 311 -26.85 -24.94 -7.18
N ARG A 312 -26.28 -24.25 -8.17
CA ARG A 312 -24.90 -24.48 -8.62
C ARG A 312 -23.86 -24.05 -7.61
N LYS A 313 -24.09 -22.92 -6.93
CA LYS A 313 -23.21 -22.45 -5.87
C LYS A 313 -23.19 -23.43 -4.69
N LYS A 314 -24.34 -24.02 -4.34
CA LYS A 314 -24.45 -25.05 -3.31
C LYS A 314 -23.54 -26.24 -3.62
N TYR A 315 -23.57 -26.78 -4.85
CA TYR A 315 -22.65 -27.86 -5.24
C TYR A 315 -21.16 -27.49 -5.09
N GLY A 316 -20.80 -26.24 -5.43
CA GLY A 316 -19.44 -25.74 -5.24
C GLY A 316 -19.03 -25.65 -3.77
N ARG A 317 -19.92 -25.14 -2.90
CA ARG A 317 -19.71 -25.11 -1.45
C ARG A 317 -19.59 -26.52 -0.89
N ASP A 318 -20.52 -27.42 -1.21
CA ASP A 318 -20.51 -28.81 -0.74
C ASP A 318 -19.21 -29.52 -1.13
N ALA A 319 -18.72 -29.32 -2.36
CA ALA A 319 -17.43 -29.84 -2.81
C ALA A 319 -16.24 -29.24 -2.05
N HIS A 320 -16.28 -27.93 -1.75
CA HIS A 320 -15.23 -27.27 -0.96
C HIS A 320 -15.25 -27.74 0.50
N THR A 321 -16.41 -27.89 1.12
CA THR A 321 -16.57 -28.41 2.48
C THR A 321 -16.02 -29.84 2.57
N LEU A 322 -16.38 -30.71 1.63
CA LEU A 322 -15.80 -32.05 1.51
C LEU A 322 -14.27 -32.02 1.43
N LEU A 323 -13.70 -31.12 0.62
CA LEU A 323 -12.26 -30.93 0.51
C LEU A 323 -11.61 -30.44 1.81
N HIS A 324 -12.30 -29.59 2.57
CA HIS A 324 -11.83 -29.08 3.86
C HIS A 324 -11.86 -30.18 4.93
N ASP A 325 -12.98 -30.90 5.05
CA ASP A 325 -13.14 -32.02 5.97
C ASP A 325 -12.11 -33.12 5.73
N LEU A 326 -11.75 -33.37 4.46
CA LEU A 326 -10.70 -34.32 4.10
C LEU A 326 -9.30 -33.84 4.53
N LYS A 327 -9.04 -32.52 4.61
CA LYS A 327 -7.77 -31.93 5.03
C LYS A 327 -7.56 -31.97 6.55
N GLU A 328 -8.64 -31.91 7.34
CA GLU A 328 -8.56 -31.85 8.81
C GLU A 328 -8.18 -33.19 9.47
N ASN A 329 -8.19 -34.29 8.74
CA ASN A 329 -7.82 -35.61 9.25
C ASN A 329 -6.36 -35.95 8.90
N VAL A 330 -5.67 -36.68 9.78
CA VAL A 330 -4.23 -36.94 9.70
C VAL A 330 -3.84 -37.82 8.49
N ILE A 331 -4.73 -38.70 8.03
CA ILE A 331 -4.40 -39.72 7.01
C ILE A 331 -4.98 -39.35 5.64
N THR A 332 -6.17 -38.76 5.59
CA THR A 332 -6.87 -38.44 4.33
C THR A 332 -6.12 -37.53 3.37
N PRO A 333 -5.29 -36.55 3.81
CA PRO A 333 -4.48 -35.73 2.91
C PRO A 333 -3.54 -36.55 2.03
N TYR A 334 -2.90 -37.59 2.58
CA TYR A 334 -1.96 -38.44 1.84
C TYR A 334 -2.67 -39.20 0.69
N ILE A 335 -3.85 -39.75 0.97
CA ILE A 335 -4.65 -40.47 -0.03
C ILE A 335 -5.25 -39.49 -1.05
N MET A 336 -5.71 -38.33 -0.59
CA MET A 336 -6.29 -37.29 -1.44
C MET A 336 -5.27 -36.77 -2.44
N VAL A 337 -4.03 -36.48 -2.02
CA VAL A 337 -2.96 -36.02 -2.93
C VAL A 337 -2.72 -37.04 -4.04
N GLU A 338 -2.68 -38.33 -3.74
CA GLU A 338 -2.51 -39.37 -4.77
C GLU A 338 -3.73 -39.49 -5.70
N ALA A 339 -4.95 -39.39 -5.17
CA ALA A 339 -6.18 -39.59 -5.92
C ALA A 339 -6.56 -38.41 -6.83
N ILE A 340 -6.39 -37.17 -6.34
CA ILE A 340 -6.81 -35.96 -7.07
C ILE A 340 -5.65 -35.05 -7.49
N GLY A 341 -4.42 -35.29 -7.00
CA GLY A 341 -3.23 -34.49 -7.31
C GLY A 341 -2.94 -34.38 -8.82
N TRP A 342 -3.17 -35.45 -9.57
CA TRP A 342 -2.98 -35.47 -11.04
C TRP A 342 -3.85 -34.44 -11.78
N PHE A 343 -5.04 -34.09 -11.26
CA PHE A 343 -5.88 -33.03 -11.83
C PHE A 343 -5.26 -31.64 -11.63
N PHE A 344 -4.62 -31.41 -10.48
CA PHE A 344 -3.84 -30.20 -10.26
C PHE A 344 -2.61 -30.16 -11.16
N GLY A 345 -1.96 -31.30 -11.40
CA GLY A 345 -0.87 -31.44 -12.37
C GLY A 345 -1.29 -31.02 -13.78
N PHE A 346 -2.43 -31.51 -14.28
CA PHE A 346 -2.96 -31.11 -15.59
C PHE A 346 -3.20 -29.60 -15.69
N ARG A 347 -3.77 -29.00 -14.63
CA ARG A 347 -3.94 -27.55 -14.55
C ARG A 347 -2.59 -26.82 -14.58
N LEU A 348 -1.62 -27.28 -13.80
CA LEU A 348 -0.28 -26.69 -13.72
C LEU A 348 0.39 -26.69 -15.10
N PHE A 349 0.47 -27.84 -15.77
CA PHE A 349 1.08 -27.94 -17.10
C PHE A 349 0.34 -27.09 -18.14
N GLY A 350 -1.00 -27.10 -18.11
CA GLY A 350 -1.81 -26.30 -19.02
C GLY A 350 -1.62 -24.79 -18.83
N GLN A 351 -1.61 -24.33 -17.57
CA GLN A 351 -1.39 -22.92 -17.21
C GLN A 351 0.04 -22.48 -17.51
N THR A 352 1.05 -23.33 -17.28
CA THR A 352 2.46 -23.00 -17.53
C THR A 352 2.79 -22.93 -19.02
N LEU A 353 2.32 -23.89 -19.83
CA LEU A 353 2.71 -23.95 -21.25
C LEU A 353 1.88 -23.00 -22.13
N HIS A 354 0.57 -22.92 -21.90
CA HIS A 354 -0.35 -22.15 -22.73
C HIS A 354 -1.47 -21.50 -21.90
N PRO A 355 -1.15 -20.50 -21.05
CA PRO A 355 -2.10 -19.92 -20.08
C PRO A 355 -3.38 -19.42 -20.74
N LYS A 356 -3.29 -18.79 -21.92
CA LYS A 356 -4.46 -18.33 -22.68
C LYS A 356 -5.37 -19.44 -23.17
N LEU A 357 -4.81 -20.43 -23.86
CA LEU A 357 -5.60 -21.52 -24.45
C LEU A 357 -6.24 -22.34 -23.34
N PHE A 358 -5.49 -22.58 -22.26
CA PHE A 358 -5.97 -23.27 -21.09
C PHE A 358 -7.09 -22.50 -20.40
N ASN A 359 -6.90 -21.20 -20.07
CA ASN A 359 -7.96 -20.41 -19.43
C ASN A 359 -9.16 -20.20 -20.35
N LYS A 360 -8.98 -20.10 -21.68
CA LYS A 360 -10.09 -20.04 -22.64
C LYS A 360 -10.87 -21.37 -22.66
N GLY A 361 -10.17 -22.51 -22.68
CA GLY A 361 -10.76 -23.84 -22.59
C GLY A 361 -11.50 -24.07 -21.27
N LEU A 362 -10.88 -23.68 -20.15
CA LEU A 362 -11.48 -23.75 -18.82
C LEU A 362 -12.70 -22.83 -18.72
N THR A 363 -12.63 -21.61 -19.26
CA THR A 363 -13.76 -20.68 -19.31
C THR A 363 -14.88 -21.20 -20.18
N TRP A 364 -14.57 -21.86 -21.31
CA TRP A 364 -15.55 -22.52 -22.18
C TRP A 364 -16.21 -23.71 -21.48
N LEU A 365 -15.45 -24.57 -20.79
CA LEU A 365 -15.95 -25.67 -19.97
C LEU A 365 -16.82 -25.17 -18.81
N LYS A 366 -16.44 -24.03 -18.20
CA LYS A 366 -17.20 -23.36 -17.14
C LYS A 366 -18.37 -22.52 -17.68
N LYS A 367 -18.43 -22.22 -18.98
CA LYS A 367 -19.48 -21.39 -19.59
C LYS A 367 -20.89 -21.93 -19.34
N PRO A 368 -21.17 -23.24 -19.49
CA PRO A 368 -22.48 -23.78 -19.12
C PRO A 368 -22.77 -23.69 -17.61
N PHE A 369 -21.75 -23.52 -16.76
CA PHE A 369 -21.87 -23.36 -15.31
C PHE A 369 -21.98 -21.89 -14.85
N LYS A 370 -21.43 -20.93 -15.61
CA LYS A 370 -21.57 -19.48 -15.37
C LYS A 370 -22.98 -19.03 -15.78
N VAL A 371 -23.80 -18.69 -14.79
CA VAL A 371 -25.11 -18.08 -15.01
C VAL A 371 -24.94 -16.56 -14.86
N PRO A 372 -25.05 -15.75 -15.92
CA PRO A 372 -25.04 -14.30 -15.76
C PRO A 372 -26.29 -13.89 -15.00
N LEU A 373 -26.10 -13.22 -13.86
CA LEU A 373 -27.18 -12.78 -12.98
C LEU A 373 -27.11 -11.26 -12.86
N GLY A 374 -28.13 -10.58 -13.36
CA GLY A 374 -28.31 -9.15 -13.13
C GLY A 374 -28.65 -8.93 -11.66
N THR A 375 -27.85 -8.11 -10.97
CA THR A 375 -28.08 -7.74 -9.58
C THR A 375 -28.44 -6.26 -9.46
N SER A 376 -28.93 -5.86 -8.30
CA SER A 376 -29.14 -4.47 -7.92
C SER A 376 -28.71 -4.28 -6.47
N VAL A 377 -28.26 -3.06 -6.15
CA VAL A 377 -27.94 -2.65 -4.79
C VAL A 377 -29.14 -1.95 -4.17
N ILE A 378 -29.54 -2.37 -2.96
CA ILE A 378 -30.62 -1.71 -2.22
C ILE A 378 -30.04 -0.53 -1.46
N VAL A 379 -30.42 0.67 -1.90
CA VAL A 379 -29.95 1.92 -1.30
C VAL A 379 -30.98 2.50 -0.33
N ASP A 380 -32.26 2.27 -0.53
CA ASP A 380 -33.29 2.86 0.33
C ASP A 380 -33.32 2.23 1.72
N LYS A 381 -33.50 3.09 2.72
CA LYS A 381 -33.64 2.67 4.11
C LYS A 381 -34.88 1.78 4.27
N LYS A 382 -34.68 0.57 4.80
CA LYS A 382 -35.79 -0.31 5.19
C LYS A 382 -36.15 -0.11 6.65
N GLU A 383 -37.39 0.29 6.90
CA GLU A 383 -38.00 0.19 8.22
C GLU A 383 -38.21 -1.31 8.52
N ASN A 384 -37.52 -1.84 9.54
CA ASN A 384 -37.60 -3.24 10.01
C ASN A 384 -37.04 -4.32 9.07
N THR A 385 -35.72 -4.49 9.11
CA THR A 385 -35.15 -5.84 8.97
C THR A 385 -34.29 -6.12 10.18
N ASP A 386 -34.73 -7.06 11.02
CA ASP A 386 -33.94 -7.75 12.04
C ASP A 386 -32.78 -8.46 11.34
N VAL A 387 -31.70 -7.72 11.06
CA VAL A 387 -30.44 -8.32 10.61
C VAL A 387 -29.65 -8.59 11.89
N GLU A 388 -29.49 -9.87 12.21
CA GLU A 388 -28.63 -10.38 13.29
C GLU A 388 -27.15 -10.01 13.02
N LYS A 389 -26.82 -8.75 13.29
CA LYS A 389 -25.57 -8.35 13.93
C LYS A 389 -26.02 -7.50 15.12
N GLU A 390 -25.81 -8.00 16.33
CA GLU A 390 -26.07 -7.26 17.56
C GLU A 390 -25.28 -5.94 17.54
N GLY A 391 -25.95 -4.84 17.17
CA GLY A 391 -25.47 -3.46 17.27
C GLY A 391 -25.62 -2.60 16.01
N THR A 392 -26.64 -1.72 15.99
CA THR A 392 -26.65 -0.37 15.38
C THR A 392 -26.36 -0.15 13.88
N ILE A 393 -26.19 -1.16 13.03
CA ILE A 393 -26.04 -0.92 11.57
C ILE A 393 -27.42 -0.86 10.90
N GLN A 394 -27.73 0.24 10.22
CA GLN A 394 -29.00 0.44 9.51
C GLN A 394 -28.89 -0.12 8.09
N THR A 395 -29.97 -0.72 7.56
CA THR A 395 -29.98 -1.16 6.15
C THR A 395 -30.37 0.01 5.24
N GLY A 396 -29.53 0.33 4.25
CA GLY A 396 -29.75 1.44 3.32
C GLY A 396 -29.53 2.83 3.93
N PHE A 397 -29.83 3.86 3.14
CA PHE A 397 -29.68 5.29 3.42
C PHE A 397 -31.04 5.98 3.29
N ASN A 398 -31.29 6.96 4.16
CA ASN A 398 -32.44 7.83 4.01
C ASN A 398 -32.22 8.86 2.89
N LEU A 399 -33.28 9.54 2.46
CA LEU A 399 -33.23 10.44 1.31
C LEU A 399 -32.27 11.62 1.52
N ASP A 400 -32.21 12.19 2.73
CA ASP A 400 -31.30 13.29 3.05
C ASP A 400 -29.83 12.86 2.99
N GLU A 401 -29.52 11.63 3.46
CA GLU A 401 -28.20 11.02 3.34
C GLU A 401 -27.81 10.83 1.88
N GLN A 402 -28.70 10.24 1.07
CA GLN A 402 -28.48 10.03 -0.36
C GLN A 402 -28.19 11.37 -1.07
N THR A 403 -29.01 12.39 -0.83
CA THR A 403 -28.82 13.74 -1.37
C THR A 403 -27.49 14.35 -0.96
N ARG A 404 -27.11 14.24 0.33
CA ARG A 404 -25.85 14.80 0.83
C ARG A 404 -24.62 14.16 0.17
N PHE A 405 -24.61 12.85 -0.01
CA PHE A 405 -23.48 12.17 -0.67
C PHE A 405 -23.32 12.60 -2.14
N VAL A 406 -24.43 12.65 -2.89
CA VAL A 406 -24.41 13.09 -4.30
C VAL A 406 -24.03 14.58 -4.40
N GLU A 407 -24.59 15.43 -3.55
CA GLU A 407 -24.26 16.86 -3.48
C GLU A 407 -22.77 17.07 -3.22
N ASN A 408 -22.22 16.41 -2.21
CA ASN A 408 -20.79 16.52 -1.86
C ASN A 408 -19.91 16.04 -3.02
N ALA A 409 -20.21 14.90 -3.64
CA ALA A 409 -19.44 14.38 -4.76
C ALA A 409 -19.39 15.40 -5.92
N ILE A 410 -20.52 16.01 -6.28
CA ILE A 410 -20.60 16.95 -7.41
C ILE A 410 -19.96 18.31 -7.07
N ARG A 411 -20.24 18.88 -5.90
CA ARG A 411 -19.74 20.23 -5.54
C ARG A 411 -18.23 20.26 -5.40
N ILE A 412 -17.64 19.24 -4.76
CA ILE A 412 -16.19 19.16 -4.50
C ILE A 412 -15.40 19.13 -5.81
N LEU A 413 -15.93 18.46 -6.83
CA LEU A 413 -15.31 18.33 -8.14
C LEU A 413 -15.38 19.61 -8.97
N GLY A 414 -16.23 20.57 -8.58
CA GLY A 414 -16.37 21.85 -9.28
C GLY A 414 -17.03 21.70 -10.65
N PHE A 415 -17.99 20.78 -10.81
CA PHE A 415 -18.71 20.59 -12.07
C PHE A 415 -19.31 21.92 -12.57
N THR A 416 -19.02 22.26 -13.82
CA THR A 416 -19.56 23.46 -14.49
C THR A 416 -20.61 23.10 -15.54
N THR A 417 -20.48 21.91 -16.14
CA THR A 417 -21.44 21.32 -17.08
C THR A 417 -21.53 19.82 -16.81
N PHE A 418 -22.62 19.18 -17.23
CA PHE A 418 -22.84 17.74 -17.11
C PHE A 418 -22.84 17.09 -18.49
N SER A 419 -22.03 16.04 -18.70
CA SER A 419 -22.12 15.19 -19.89
C SER A 419 -23.42 14.37 -19.89
N ARG A 420 -23.73 13.70 -21.00
CA ARG A 420 -24.84 12.73 -21.06
C ARG A 420 -24.53 11.46 -20.27
N LEU A 421 -23.26 11.05 -20.27
CA LEU A 421 -22.77 9.91 -19.51
C LEU A 421 -21.72 10.35 -18.50
N ILE A 422 -21.98 10.05 -17.23
CA ILE A 422 -21.03 10.25 -16.13
C ILE A 422 -20.65 8.88 -15.58
N LEU A 423 -19.40 8.49 -15.77
CA LEU A 423 -18.90 7.20 -15.33
C LEU A 423 -18.30 7.32 -13.92
N LEU A 424 -18.82 6.54 -12.98
CA LEU A 424 -18.29 6.40 -11.63
C LEU A 424 -17.42 5.15 -11.58
N CYS A 425 -16.10 5.34 -11.62
CA CYS A 425 -15.14 4.26 -11.82
C CYS A 425 -14.34 4.01 -10.53
N GLY A 426 -14.78 3.01 -9.76
CA GLY A 426 -13.94 2.41 -8.73
C GLY A 426 -12.79 1.63 -9.36
N HIS A 427 -11.93 1.01 -8.55
CA HIS A 427 -10.92 0.08 -9.09
C HIS A 427 -10.82 -1.20 -8.27
N ALA A 428 -10.19 -2.19 -8.88
CA ALA A 428 -9.65 -3.39 -8.27
C ALA A 428 -8.48 -3.87 -9.11
N SER A 429 -7.90 -5.00 -8.73
CA SER A 429 -6.83 -5.66 -9.46
C SER A 429 -7.15 -7.14 -9.63
N THR A 430 -6.78 -7.71 -10.78
CA THR A 430 -6.82 -9.17 -10.95
C THR A 430 -5.40 -9.70 -11.06
N SER A 431 -5.05 -10.68 -10.23
CA SER A 431 -3.85 -11.51 -10.44
C SER A 431 -3.97 -12.89 -9.78
N ASP A 432 -3.40 -13.91 -10.44
CA ASP A 432 -3.21 -15.23 -9.84
C ASP A 432 -2.03 -15.20 -8.83
N ASN A 433 -2.08 -16.08 -7.82
CA ASN A 433 -1.04 -16.22 -6.79
C ASN A 433 -0.69 -14.89 -6.08
N ASN A 434 -1.72 -14.23 -5.54
CA ASN A 434 -1.57 -12.92 -4.94
C ASN A 434 -1.96 -12.88 -3.45
N PRO A 435 -1.05 -13.26 -2.55
CA PRO A 435 -1.28 -13.12 -1.11
C PRO A 435 -1.35 -11.66 -0.63
N PHE A 436 -1.05 -10.68 -1.50
CA PHE A 436 -1.13 -9.24 -1.25
C PHE A 436 -2.24 -8.58 -2.09
N GLU A 437 -3.34 -9.29 -2.36
CA GLU A 437 -4.48 -8.76 -3.13
C GLU A 437 -4.99 -7.41 -2.60
N SER A 438 -5.15 -7.31 -1.29
CA SER A 438 -5.62 -6.09 -0.63
C SER A 438 -4.70 -4.88 -0.82
N ALA A 439 -3.39 -5.11 -1.04
CA ALA A 439 -2.42 -4.05 -1.31
C ALA A 439 -2.46 -3.56 -2.78
N LEU A 440 -2.98 -4.38 -3.69
CA LEU A 440 -3.22 -3.99 -5.09
C LEU A 440 -4.63 -3.45 -5.31
N ASP A 441 -5.58 -3.76 -4.44
CA ASP A 441 -6.93 -3.20 -4.48
C ASP A 441 -7.00 -1.79 -3.86
N CYS A 442 -8.20 -1.28 -3.62
CA CYS A 442 -8.39 0.11 -3.23
C CYS A 442 -8.10 0.32 -1.75
N GLY A 443 -6.96 0.96 -1.43
CA GLY A 443 -6.65 1.37 -0.06
C GLY A 443 -7.70 2.30 0.56
N ALA A 444 -8.37 3.13 -0.26
CA ALA A 444 -9.46 3.99 0.20
C ALA A 444 -10.77 3.22 0.49
N CYS A 445 -10.88 1.96 0.04
CA CYS A 445 -11.97 1.04 0.38
C CYS A 445 -11.51 -0.05 1.37
N GLY A 446 -10.41 0.17 2.08
CA GLY A 446 -9.88 -0.79 3.06
C GLY A 446 -9.22 -2.02 2.43
N GLY A 447 -8.70 -1.89 1.21
CA GLY A 447 -8.13 -3.02 0.46
C GLY A 447 -9.18 -3.88 -0.25
N ASN A 448 -10.39 -3.34 -0.44
CA ASN A 448 -11.47 -4.00 -1.17
C ASN A 448 -11.68 -3.36 -2.56
N HIS A 449 -12.52 -4.02 -3.36
CA HIS A 449 -12.99 -3.54 -4.66
C HIS A 449 -13.88 -2.29 -4.54
N GLY A 450 -13.55 -1.21 -5.26
CA GLY A 450 -14.35 0.03 -5.24
C GLY A 450 -15.68 0.00 -6.02
N SER A 451 -16.08 -1.14 -6.61
CA SER A 451 -17.28 -1.24 -7.44
C SER A 451 -18.57 -1.07 -6.63
N ALA A 452 -18.60 -1.51 -5.37
CA ALA A 452 -19.78 -1.38 -4.50
C ALA A 452 -20.16 0.10 -4.29
N ASN A 453 -19.21 0.95 -3.89
CA ASN A 453 -19.44 2.38 -3.68
C ASN A 453 -19.83 3.10 -4.98
N ALA A 454 -19.20 2.74 -6.10
CA ALA A 454 -19.56 3.29 -7.41
C ALA A 454 -21.03 3.00 -7.77
N ARG A 455 -21.49 1.76 -7.57
CA ARG A 455 -22.89 1.35 -7.81
C ARG A 455 -23.85 2.09 -6.90
N VAL A 456 -23.54 2.18 -5.62
CA VAL A 456 -24.38 2.89 -4.63
C VAL A 456 -24.52 4.37 -4.99
N LEU A 457 -23.42 5.07 -5.30
CA LEU A 457 -23.48 6.47 -5.70
C LEU A 457 -24.25 6.65 -7.02
N ALA A 458 -24.10 5.74 -7.99
CA ALA A 458 -24.85 5.80 -9.26
C ALA A 458 -26.36 5.68 -9.03
N VAL A 459 -26.79 4.75 -8.17
CA VAL A 459 -28.20 4.57 -7.83
C VAL A 459 -28.75 5.82 -7.15
N MET A 460 -28.03 6.39 -6.17
CA MET A 460 -28.44 7.64 -5.50
C MET A 460 -28.52 8.82 -6.50
N ALA A 461 -27.52 8.98 -7.36
CA ALA A 461 -27.45 10.10 -8.30
C ALA A 461 -28.49 10.00 -9.44
N ASN A 462 -28.98 8.80 -9.74
CA ASN A 462 -30.06 8.58 -10.70
C ASN A 462 -31.47 8.60 -10.07
N ASN A 463 -31.58 8.69 -8.74
CA ASN A 463 -32.86 8.73 -8.05
C ASN A 463 -33.60 10.07 -8.33
N PRO A 464 -34.83 10.05 -8.90
CA PRO A 464 -35.58 11.27 -9.21
C PRO A 464 -35.85 12.18 -8.01
N GLU A 465 -36.12 11.61 -6.83
CA GLU A 465 -36.38 12.40 -5.61
C GLU A 465 -35.10 13.09 -5.11
N VAL A 466 -33.96 12.40 -5.18
CA VAL A 466 -32.65 13.01 -4.88
C VAL A 466 -32.37 14.17 -5.83
N ARG A 467 -32.58 13.97 -7.14
CA ARG A 467 -32.37 15.01 -8.16
C ARG A 467 -33.28 16.23 -7.94
N LYS A 468 -34.53 16.01 -7.52
CA LYS A 468 -35.46 17.09 -7.19
C LYS A 468 -34.94 17.96 -6.03
N ILE A 469 -34.48 17.34 -4.94
CA ILE A 469 -33.90 18.06 -3.79
C ILE A 469 -32.61 18.78 -4.19
N LEU A 470 -31.77 18.17 -5.03
CA LEU A 470 -30.55 18.83 -5.54
C LEU A 470 -30.88 20.07 -6.37
N ALA A 471 -31.91 20.00 -7.22
CA ALA A 471 -32.36 21.14 -8.02
C ALA A 471 -32.85 22.30 -7.12
N GLU A 472 -33.58 22.00 -6.03
CA GLU A 472 -33.98 22.99 -5.02
C GLU A 472 -32.78 23.67 -4.33
N LYS A 473 -31.65 22.96 -4.23
CA LYS A 473 -30.36 23.46 -3.72
C LYS A 473 -29.47 24.10 -4.80
N GLY A 474 -30.01 24.36 -5.99
CA GLY A 474 -29.30 24.99 -7.11
C GLY A 474 -28.33 24.08 -7.85
N LEU A 475 -28.45 22.77 -7.71
CA LEU A 475 -27.70 21.76 -8.48
C LEU A 475 -28.65 21.03 -9.43
N GLU A 476 -28.87 21.60 -10.60
CA GLU A 476 -29.71 20.99 -11.62
C GLU A 476 -28.90 20.00 -12.47
N ILE A 477 -29.19 18.71 -12.30
CA ILE A 477 -28.64 17.65 -13.15
C ILE A 477 -29.56 17.48 -14.36
N PRO A 478 -29.06 17.63 -15.61
CA PRO A 478 -29.89 17.48 -16.80
C PRO A 478 -30.61 16.13 -16.85
N ALA A 479 -31.86 16.13 -17.34
CA ALA A 479 -32.68 14.92 -17.43
C ALA A 479 -32.06 13.84 -18.33
N ASP A 480 -31.20 14.23 -19.27
CA ASP A 480 -30.48 13.33 -20.17
C ASP A 480 -29.08 12.95 -19.67
N THR A 481 -28.70 13.34 -18.45
CA THR A 481 -27.48 12.87 -17.78
C THR A 481 -27.78 11.59 -17.00
N HIS A 482 -26.99 10.55 -17.26
CA HIS A 482 -27.06 9.26 -16.57
C HIS A 482 -25.72 8.92 -15.91
N PHE A 483 -25.77 8.55 -14.62
CA PHE A 483 -24.59 8.08 -13.89
C PHE A 483 -24.47 6.56 -14.05
N LEU A 484 -23.32 6.11 -14.54
CA LEU A 484 -23.07 4.70 -14.82
C LEU A 484 -21.93 4.18 -13.92
N PRO A 485 -22.14 3.10 -13.15
CA PRO A 485 -21.08 2.54 -12.33
C PRO A 485 -20.16 1.62 -13.14
N ALA A 486 -18.87 1.71 -12.85
CA ALA A 486 -17.84 0.88 -13.45
C ALA A 486 -16.69 0.60 -12.48
N GLN A 487 -15.82 -0.32 -12.88
CA GLN A 487 -14.59 -0.67 -12.20
C GLN A 487 -13.44 -0.78 -13.19
N HIS A 488 -12.34 -0.10 -12.88
CA HIS A 488 -11.07 -0.25 -13.56
C HIS A 488 -10.28 -1.40 -12.93
N ASP A 489 -9.94 -2.42 -13.71
CA ASP A 489 -8.95 -3.41 -13.31
C ASP A 489 -7.56 -2.86 -13.61
N THR A 490 -6.82 -2.46 -12.58
CA THR A 490 -5.52 -1.76 -12.74
C THR A 490 -4.43 -2.63 -13.32
N THR A 491 -4.52 -3.96 -13.14
CA THR A 491 -3.54 -4.90 -13.70
C THR A 491 -3.71 -5.03 -15.21
N THR A 492 -4.97 -5.07 -15.68
CA THR A 492 -5.30 -5.36 -17.09
C THR A 492 -5.73 -4.16 -17.92
N ASP A 493 -6.01 -3.02 -17.28
CA ASP A 493 -6.66 -1.82 -17.82
C ASP A 493 -8.03 -2.06 -18.48
N GLU A 494 -8.70 -3.17 -18.17
CA GLU A 494 -10.07 -3.42 -18.62
C GLU A 494 -11.07 -2.67 -17.70
N ILE A 495 -12.07 -2.03 -18.30
CA ILE A 495 -13.18 -1.39 -17.56
C ILE A 495 -14.40 -2.32 -17.58
N ALA A 496 -14.83 -2.76 -16.40
CA ALA A 496 -16.05 -3.51 -16.19
C ALA A 496 -17.21 -2.56 -15.86
N PHE A 497 -18.31 -2.64 -16.61
CA PHE A 497 -19.53 -1.86 -16.36
C PHE A 497 -20.54 -2.66 -15.56
N PHE A 498 -21.30 -1.98 -14.71
CA PHE A 498 -22.36 -2.58 -13.91
C PHE A 498 -23.70 -1.89 -14.19
N ASP A 499 -24.79 -2.60 -13.89
CA ASP A 499 -26.16 -2.09 -13.96
C ASP A 499 -26.56 -1.50 -15.32
N LEU A 500 -26.00 -2.04 -16.43
CA LEU A 500 -26.27 -1.61 -17.80
C LEU A 500 -27.75 -1.74 -18.20
N GLU A 501 -28.50 -2.59 -17.51
CA GLU A 501 -29.94 -2.75 -17.66
C GLU A 501 -30.73 -1.51 -17.25
N ASN A 502 -30.15 -0.62 -16.43
CA ASN A 502 -30.74 0.68 -16.07
C ASN A 502 -30.43 1.79 -17.08
N LEU A 503 -29.55 1.54 -18.05
CA LEU A 503 -29.15 2.55 -19.02
C LEU A 503 -30.30 2.83 -19.99
N PRO A 504 -30.72 4.10 -20.16
CA PRO A 504 -31.74 4.44 -21.15
C PRO A 504 -31.30 4.05 -22.57
N ALA A 505 -32.24 3.57 -23.38
CA ALA A 505 -31.97 3.17 -24.77
C ALA A 505 -31.36 4.31 -25.62
N THR A 506 -31.65 5.58 -25.26
CA THR A 506 -31.11 6.78 -25.90
C THR A 506 -29.59 6.95 -25.75
N HIS A 507 -28.95 6.24 -24.81
CA HIS A 507 -27.53 6.39 -24.49
C HIS A 507 -26.68 5.23 -25.02
N GLN A 508 -27.26 4.28 -25.76
CA GLN A 508 -26.55 3.09 -26.25
C GLN A 508 -25.40 3.43 -27.21
N GLN A 509 -25.57 4.46 -28.05
CA GLN A 509 -24.51 4.93 -28.95
C GLN A 509 -23.38 5.61 -28.18
N ASP A 510 -23.73 6.45 -27.20
CA ASP A 510 -22.78 7.12 -26.31
C ASP A 510 -21.95 6.07 -25.53
N LEU A 511 -22.60 5.03 -24.99
CA LEU A 511 -21.92 3.91 -24.32
C LEU A 511 -20.98 3.16 -25.27
N SER A 512 -21.44 2.82 -26.47
CA SER A 512 -20.64 2.06 -27.44
C SER A 512 -19.40 2.83 -27.89
N LYS A 513 -19.48 4.17 -27.95
CA LYS A 513 -18.32 5.02 -28.21
C LYS A 513 -17.40 5.07 -26.98
N LEU A 514 -17.93 5.38 -25.80
CA LEU A 514 -17.16 5.43 -24.55
C LEU A 514 -16.40 4.11 -24.28
N GLN A 515 -17.01 2.95 -24.55
CA GLN A 515 -16.35 1.64 -24.41
C GLN A 515 -15.16 1.46 -25.37
N ARG A 516 -15.23 2.02 -26.58
CA ARG A 516 -14.10 1.99 -27.54
C ARG A 516 -12.97 2.89 -27.05
N ASP A 517 -13.30 4.10 -26.63
CA ASP A 517 -12.32 5.10 -26.19
C ASP A 517 -11.60 4.61 -24.91
N LEU A 518 -12.33 4.05 -23.95
CA LEU A 518 -11.74 3.44 -22.75
C LEU A 518 -10.83 2.25 -23.06
N LYS A 519 -11.20 1.41 -24.05
CA LYS A 519 -10.36 0.28 -24.47
C LYS A 519 -9.07 0.76 -25.14
N GLU A 520 -9.15 1.82 -25.93
CA GLU A 520 -7.98 2.44 -26.54
C GLU A 520 -7.07 3.10 -25.49
N ALA A 521 -7.64 3.82 -24.53
CA ALA A 521 -6.92 4.38 -23.40
C ALA A 521 -6.21 3.28 -22.58
N GLY A 522 -6.90 2.16 -22.32
CA GLY A 522 -6.33 1.01 -21.62
C GLY A 522 -5.17 0.36 -22.38
N GLU A 523 -5.26 0.26 -23.70
CA GLU A 523 -4.16 -0.23 -24.55
C GLU A 523 -2.95 0.72 -24.55
N MET A 524 -3.18 2.03 -24.54
CA MET A 524 -2.11 3.02 -24.39
C MET A 524 -1.46 2.94 -23.00
N ASN A 525 -2.26 2.83 -21.93
CA ASN A 525 -1.77 2.73 -20.56
C ASN A 525 -0.98 1.43 -20.31
N SER A 526 -1.52 0.28 -20.73
CA SER A 526 -0.86 -1.02 -20.67
C SER A 526 0.49 -0.99 -21.39
N ARG A 527 0.56 -0.34 -22.56
CA ARG A 527 1.82 -0.23 -23.32
C ARG A 527 2.86 0.55 -22.53
N GLU A 528 2.49 1.68 -21.96
CA GLU A 528 3.38 2.50 -21.14
C GLU A 528 3.80 1.80 -19.84
N ARG A 529 2.92 1.03 -19.20
CA ARG A 529 3.25 0.25 -17.99
C ARG A 529 4.21 -0.89 -18.30
N LEU A 530 3.99 -1.62 -19.40
CA LEU A 530 4.80 -2.78 -19.77
C LEU A 530 6.25 -2.41 -20.11
N THR A 531 6.54 -1.21 -20.62
CA THR A 531 7.93 -0.78 -20.86
C THR A 531 8.73 -0.57 -19.59
N ARG A 532 8.07 -0.48 -18.43
CA ARG A 532 8.70 -0.32 -17.11
C ARG A 532 8.91 -1.64 -16.38
N MET A 533 8.49 -2.77 -16.96
CA MET A 533 8.62 -4.08 -16.33
C MET A 533 10.00 -4.69 -16.62
N PRO A 534 10.76 -5.07 -15.59
CA PRO A 534 12.15 -5.52 -15.77
C PRO A 534 12.26 -6.94 -16.33
N ASP A 535 11.21 -7.74 -16.14
CA ASP A 535 11.09 -9.12 -16.62
C ASP A 535 10.37 -9.21 -17.97
N GLU A 536 10.07 -8.08 -18.59
CA GLU A 536 9.43 -8.01 -19.90
C GLU A 536 10.50 -7.85 -21.00
N PRO A 537 10.51 -8.71 -22.05
CA PRO A 537 11.44 -8.54 -23.17
C PRO A 537 11.27 -7.16 -23.80
N GLU A 538 12.30 -6.62 -24.47
CA GLU A 538 12.15 -5.38 -25.23
C GLU A 538 11.00 -5.48 -26.23
N LEU A 539 9.88 -4.83 -25.89
CA LEU A 539 8.66 -4.85 -26.68
C LEU A 539 8.82 -3.88 -27.84
N THR A 540 9.23 -4.40 -29.00
CA THR A 540 9.38 -3.62 -30.24
C THR A 540 8.17 -3.79 -31.15
N GLY A 541 7.74 -2.70 -31.80
CA GLY A 541 6.65 -2.71 -32.78
C GLY A 541 5.22 -2.72 -32.19
N ASN A 542 4.24 -3.04 -33.04
CA ASN A 542 2.83 -3.10 -32.66
C ASN A 542 2.49 -4.46 -32.06
N PHE A 543 2.51 -4.56 -30.73
CA PHE A 543 1.94 -5.67 -29.98
C PHE A 543 0.64 -5.23 -29.28
N ASN A 544 -0.19 -6.21 -28.93
CA ASN A 544 -1.41 -5.98 -28.16
C ASN A 544 -1.08 -5.98 -26.66
N ALA A 545 -0.99 -4.78 -26.09
CA ALA A 545 -0.55 -4.52 -24.73
C ALA A 545 -1.56 -5.01 -23.68
N LEU A 546 -2.86 -4.75 -23.86
CA LEU A 546 -3.93 -5.29 -23.00
C LEU A 546 -3.82 -6.82 -22.89
N ASN A 547 -3.62 -7.47 -24.02
CA ASN A 547 -3.53 -8.93 -24.11
C ASN A 547 -2.23 -9.48 -23.51
N ARG A 548 -1.18 -8.67 -23.36
CA ARG A 548 0.05 -9.03 -22.65
C ARG A 548 -0.12 -8.82 -21.14
N ALA A 549 -0.66 -7.69 -20.72
CA ALA A 549 -1.03 -7.42 -19.33
C ALA A 549 -1.96 -8.52 -18.77
N LYS A 550 -2.96 -8.92 -19.56
CA LYS A 550 -3.85 -10.03 -19.23
C LYS A 550 -3.14 -11.38 -19.09
N ILE A 551 -2.12 -11.69 -19.90
CA ILE A 551 -1.31 -12.91 -19.67
C ILE A 551 -0.64 -12.84 -18.32
N ARG A 552 0.03 -11.72 -18.01
CA ARG A 552 0.77 -11.55 -16.76
C ARG A 552 -0.15 -11.71 -15.55
N SER A 553 -1.37 -11.16 -15.61
CA SER A 553 -2.37 -11.32 -14.55
C SER A 553 -2.79 -12.77 -14.30
N MET A 554 -2.72 -13.63 -15.30
CA MET A 554 -3.17 -15.03 -15.22
C MET A 554 -2.01 -16.04 -15.10
N ASP A 555 -0.77 -15.55 -15.05
CA ASP A 555 0.40 -16.40 -14.93
C ASP A 555 0.71 -16.64 -13.46
N TRP A 556 0.42 -17.86 -13.00
CA TRP A 556 0.60 -18.25 -11.60
C TRP A 556 2.07 -18.18 -11.12
N SER A 557 3.03 -18.21 -12.06
CA SER A 557 4.47 -18.08 -11.77
C SER A 557 4.94 -16.63 -11.73
N GLN A 558 4.09 -15.69 -12.17
CA GLN A 558 4.45 -14.28 -12.22
C GLN A 558 4.40 -13.67 -10.82
N VAL A 559 5.58 -13.38 -10.27
CA VAL A 559 5.75 -12.74 -8.97
C VAL A 559 5.39 -11.24 -8.99
N ARG A 560 5.45 -10.61 -10.18
CA ARG A 560 5.15 -9.19 -10.43
C ARG A 560 4.16 -9.03 -11.59
N PRO A 561 2.85 -9.25 -11.38
CA PRO A 561 1.86 -9.06 -12.44
C PRO A 561 1.81 -7.59 -12.91
N GLU A 562 1.96 -6.67 -11.96
CA GLU A 562 2.19 -5.24 -12.16
C GLU A 562 3.06 -4.66 -11.03
N TRP A 563 3.39 -3.36 -11.10
CA TRP A 563 4.15 -2.64 -10.05
C TRP A 563 3.27 -2.20 -8.87
N GLY A 564 1.94 -2.32 -9.00
CA GLY A 564 1.00 -1.83 -8.01
C GLY A 564 1.16 -0.33 -7.82
N LEU A 565 1.27 0.11 -6.57
CA LEU A 565 1.42 1.51 -6.20
C LEU A 565 2.89 1.94 -6.13
N SER A 566 3.86 1.08 -6.46
CA SER A 566 5.28 1.38 -6.33
C SER A 566 5.72 2.59 -7.16
N GLY A 567 6.71 3.32 -6.66
CA GLY A 567 7.17 4.58 -7.26
C GLY A 567 6.32 5.82 -6.95
N HIS A 568 5.17 5.70 -6.27
CA HIS A 568 4.38 6.88 -5.88
C HIS A 568 5.15 7.80 -4.91
N THR A 569 4.93 9.10 -5.02
CA THR A 569 5.68 10.14 -4.29
C THR A 569 4.83 11.31 -3.85
N ALA A 570 3.74 11.60 -4.57
CA ALA A 570 2.97 12.81 -4.36
C ALA A 570 1.47 12.56 -4.23
N PHE A 571 0.79 13.49 -3.57
CA PHE A 571 -0.66 13.59 -3.51
C PHE A 571 -1.04 15.02 -3.88
N ILE A 572 -2.00 15.20 -4.79
CA ILE A 572 -2.48 16.53 -5.20
C ILE A 572 -3.97 16.63 -4.95
N ALA A 573 -4.38 17.61 -4.14
CA ALA A 573 -5.77 18.07 -4.03
C ALA A 573 -5.89 19.43 -4.71
N GLY A 574 -6.49 19.46 -5.90
CA GLY A 574 -6.66 20.69 -6.67
C GLY A 574 -7.52 20.51 -7.91
N ARG A 575 -7.76 21.59 -8.64
CA ARG A 575 -8.62 21.58 -9.83
C ARG A 575 -7.96 20.73 -10.92
N ARG A 576 -8.76 19.99 -11.72
CA ARG A 576 -8.22 19.11 -12.79
C ARG A 576 -7.27 19.84 -13.73
N LYS A 577 -7.57 21.11 -14.03
CA LYS A 577 -6.75 22.01 -14.87
C LYS A 577 -5.31 22.19 -14.37
N LEU A 578 -5.05 22.02 -13.07
CA LEU A 578 -3.70 22.11 -12.52
C LEU A 578 -2.79 21.00 -13.07
N THR A 579 -3.34 19.80 -13.30
CA THR A 579 -2.59 18.60 -13.71
C THR A 579 -2.92 18.16 -15.15
N GLN A 580 -3.75 18.90 -15.87
CA GLN A 580 -4.22 18.52 -17.20
C GLN A 580 -3.06 18.47 -18.20
N GLY A 581 -3.00 17.41 -19.00
CA GLY A 581 -1.95 17.18 -20.00
C GLY A 581 -0.54 16.92 -19.44
N MET A 582 -0.35 16.93 -18.12
CA MET A 582 0.95 16.63 -17.50
C MET A 582 1.16 15.12 -17.44
N ASP A 583 2.34 14.67 -17.84
CA ASP A 583 2.82 13.34 -17.47
C ASP A 583 3.29 13.40 -16.01
N LEU A 584 2.61 12.73 -15.08
CA LEU A 584 3.06 12.60 -13.69
C LEU A 584 3.66 11.22 -13.40
N GLU A 585 3.99 10.49 -14.46
CA GLU A 585 4.73 9.24 -14.47
C GLU A 585 4.04 8.11 -13.69
N GLY A 586 2.73 8.18 -13.41
CA GLY A 586 2.04 7.22 -12.55
C GLY A 586 2.51 7.28 -11.09
N ARG A 587 3.01 8.43 -10.63
CA ARG A 587 3.62 8.59 -9.30
C ARG A 587 2.80 9.44 -8.32
N THR A 588 1.62 9.90 -8.74
CA THR A 588 0.86 10.91 -8.01
C THR A 588 -0.58 10.49 -7.78
N PHE A 589 -1.01 10.50 -6.51
CA PHE A 589 -2.43 10.39 -6.18
C PHE A 589 -3.12 11.70 -6.54
N LEU A 590 -4.19 11.63 -7.32
CA LEU A 590 -4.88 12.83 -7.82
C LEU A 590 -6.29 12.91 -7.26
N HIS A 591 -6.55 13.88 -6.39
CA HIS A 591 -7.89 14.23 -5.93
C HIS A 591 -8.33 15.56 -6.54
N SER A 592 -9.43 15.55 -7.28
CA SER A 592 -10.00 16.78 -7.82
C SER A 592 -10.68 17.57 -6.69
N TYR A 593 -10.35 18.85 -6.56
CA TYR A 593 -10.88 19.73 -5.51
C TYR A 593 -10.86 21.19 -5.97
N ASP A 594 -11.99 21.89 -5.84
CA ASP A 594 -12.08 23.33 -6.10
C ASP A 594 -12.38 24.11 -4.80
N SER A 595 -11.36 24.76 -4.25
CA SER A 595 -11.48 25.58 -3.03
C SER A 595 -12.45 26.75 -3.16
N SER A 596 -12.78 27.22 -4.37
CA SER A 596 -13.77 28.28 -4.56
C SER A 596 -15.20 27.84 -4.25
N LYS A 597 -15.46 26.52 -4.28
CA LYS A 597 -16.75 25.91 -3.93
C LYS A 597 -16.81 25.46 -2.47
N ASP A 598 -15.74 25.65 -1.71
CA ASP A 598 -15.58 25.18 -0.32
C ASP A 598 -14.95 26.27 0.57
N PRO A 599 -15.62 27.42 0.75
CA PRO A 599 -15.06 28.55 1.50
C PRO A 599 -14.81 28.24 3.00
N GLU A 600 -15.56 27.28 3.56
CA GLU A 600 -15.40 26.84 4.95
C GLU A 600 -14.34 25.73 5.11
N GLY A 601 -13.89 25.12 4.00
CA GLY A 601 -12.92 24.02 4.01
C GLY A 601 -13.48 22.69 4.51
N ASN A 602 -14.81 22.49 4.52
CA ASN A 602 -15.42 21.26 5.01
C ASN A 602 -15.04 20.07 4.13
N ALA A 603 -14.98 20.27 2.81
CA ALA A 603 -14.54 19.23 1.90
C ALA A 603 -13.03 19.00 1.97
N LEU A 604 -12.24 20.08 2.07
CA LEU A 604 -10.80 19.95 2.26
C LEU A 604 -10.46 19.21 3.56
N GLU A 605 -11.20 19.47 4.63
CA GLU A 605 -11.06 18.78 5.91
C GLU A 605 -11.24 17.27 5.72
N VAL A 606 -12.30 16.83 5.03
CA VAL A 606 -12.51 15.42 4.68
C VAL A 606 -11.36 14.86 3.84
N ILE A 607 -10.89 15.60 2.83
CA ILE A 607 -9.77 15.18 1.97
C ILE A 607 -8.48 14.99 2.79
N MET A 608 -8.19 15.93 3.69
CA MET A 608 -6.99 15.89 4.53
C MET A 608 -7.08 14.79 5.60
N THR A 609 -8.26 14.49 6.14
CA THR A 609 -8.40 13.49 7.22
C THR A 609 -8.67 12.07 6.75
N ALA A 610 -8.97 11.85 5.47
CA ALA A 610 -9.21 10.51 4.92
C ALA A 610 -8.27 10.18 3.74
N PRO A 611 -8.52 10.61 2.48
CA PRO A 611 -7.70 10.17 1.35
C PRO A 611 -6.24 10.60 1.42
N MET A 612 -5.91 11.76 2.00
CA MET A 612 -4.52 12.16 2.20
C MET A 612 -3.80 11.25 3.19
N ILE A 613 -4.46 10.87 4.30
CA ILE A 613 -3.91 9.95 5.30
C ILE A 613 -3.75 8.55 4.72
N VAL A 614 -4.74 8.07 3.96
CA VAL A 614 -4.63 6.79 3.23
C VAL A 614 -3.44 6.80 2.27
N GLY A 615 -3.27 7.86 1.48
CA GLY A 615 -2.11 8.03 0.61
C GLY A 615 -0.79 8.04 1.40
N GLN A 616 -0.77 8.62 2.60
CA GLN A 616 0.41 8.62 3.46
C GLN A 616 0.70 7.25 4.07
N TRP A 617 -0.31 6.46 4.43
CA TRP A 617 -0.13 5.10 4.92
C TRP A 617 0.41 4.18 3.84
N ILE A 618 -0.14 4.25 2.62
CA ILE A 618 0.39 3.54 1.47
C ILE A 618 1.86 3.93 1.22
N ASN A 619 2.18 5.23 1.37
CA ASN A 619 3.56 5.71 1.24
C ASN A 619 4.50 5.18 2.31
N MET A 620 4.07 5.13 3.57
CA MET A 620 4.90 4.55 4.62
C MET A 620 5.09 3.04 4.44
N GLU A 621 4.05 2.32 4.01
CA GLU A 621 4.16 0.88 3.72
C GLU A 621 5.25 0.61 2.68
N HIS A 622 5.27 1.36 1.57
CA HIS A 622 6.29 1.21 0.55
C HIS A 622 7.66 1.75 1.00
N TYR A 623 7.68 2.91 1.69
CA TYR A 623 8.90 3.51 2.22
C TYR A 623 9.66 2.53 3.12
N PHE A 624 9.00 1.98 4.14
CA PHE A 624 9.64 1.08 5.08
C PHE A 624 10.01 -0.25 4.43
N SER A 625 9.13 -0.79 3.57
CA SER A 625 9.43 -2.01 2.81
C SER A 625 10.65 -1.86 1.90
N THR A 626 10.92 -0.68 1.35
CA THR A 626 12.14 -0.41 0.57
C THR A 626 13.37 -0.23 1.47
N VAL A 627 13.25 0.51 2.58
CA VAL A 627 14.40 0.84 3.44
C VAL A 627 15.04 -0.42 4.03
N ASP A 628 14.22 -1.38 4.47
CA ASP A 628 14.70 -2.70 4.88
C ASP A 628 13.66 -3.77 4.53
N VAL A 629 13.89 -4.43 3.40
CA VAL A 629 12.99 -5.46 2.86
C VAL A 629 12.85 -6.68 3.77
N ASN A 630 13.84 -6.95 4.63
CA ASN A 630 13.83 -8.11 5.51
C ASN A 630 13.13 -7.81 6.84
N VAL A 631 13.29 -6.59 7.37
CA VAL A 631 12.74 -6.20 8.67
C VAL A 631 11.34 -5.58 8.54
N TYR A 632 11.15 -4.68 7.58
CA TYR A 632 9.90 -3.93 7.40
C TYR A 632 9.14 -4.31 6.12
N GLY A 633 9.73 -5.16 5.28
CA GLY A 633 9.07 -5.79 4.14
C GLY A 633 8.81 -7.28 4.38
N ALA A 634 8.37 -7.93 3.31
CA ALA A 634 8.01 -9.35 3.35
C ALA A 634 9.06 -10.29 2.73
N GLY A 635 10.29 -9.83 2.48
CA GLY A 635 11.27 -10.63 1.76
C GLY A 635 10.80 -11.01 0.35
N SER A 636 11.32 -12.10 -0.21
CA SER A 636 10.97 -12.52 -1.58
C SER A 636 9.64 -13.29 -1.62
N LYS A 637 8.74 -12.84 -2.51
CA LYS A 637 7.42 -13.47 -2.77
C LYS A 637 7.53 -14.94 -3.16
N ALA A 638 8.64 -15.36 -3.75
CA ALA A 638 8.88 -16.73 -4.18
C ALA A 638 8.84 -17.76 -3.04
N TYR A 639 9.09 -17.34 -1.80
CA TYR A 639 9.16 -18.21 -0.62
C TYR A 639 8.01 -17.96 0.36
N HIS A 640 6.96 -17.24 -0.05
CA HIS A 640 5.85 -16.92 0.82
C HIS A 640 4.97 -18.13 1.10
N ASN A 641 4.66 -18.33 2.37
CA ASN A 641 3.63 -19.23 2.84
C ASN A 641 2.49 -18.40 3.43
N VAL A 642 1.28 -18.55 2.89
CA VAL A 642 0.07 -17.93 3.45
C VAL A 642 -0.33 -18.70 4.70
N VAL A 643 -0.49 -18.00 5.82
CA VAL A 643 -0.80 -18.62 7.11
C VAL A 643 -2.13 -18.10 7.63
N GLY A 644 -3.07 -19.03 7.85
CA GLY A 644 -4.36 -18.78 8.48
C GLY A 644 -5.24 -17.71 7.81
N ASN A 645 -4.96 -17.35 6.55
CA ASN A 645 -5.53 -16.19 5.86
C ASN A 645 -5.40 -14.87 6.66
N VAL A 646 -4.41 -14.78 7.56
CA VAL A 646 -4.13 -13.58 8.36
C VAL A 646 -2.88 -12.84 7.87
N GLY A 647 -1.98 -13.51 7.15
CA GLY A 647 -0.78 -12.91 6.59
C GLY A 647 0.12 -13.95 5.93
N VAL A 648 1.36 -13.56 5.67
CA VAL A 648 2.39 -14.43 5.07
C VAL A 648 3.59 -14.60 5.98
N MET A 649 4.25 -15.74 5.86
CA MET A 649 5.56 -16.01 6.42
C MET A 649 6.56 -16.22 5.28
N PHE A 650 7.79 -15.75 5.47
CA PHE A 650 8.93 -16.10 4.62
C PHE A 650 9.46 -17.50 4.98
N GLY A 651 9.24 -18.49 4.12
CA GLY A 651 9.58 -19.88 4.41
C GLY A 651 8.76 -20.47 5.56
N THR A 652 9.30 -21.48 6.24
CA THR A 652 8.57 -22.25 7.28
C THR A 652 8.84 -21.81 8.71
N GLN A 653 9.79 -20.89 8.94
CA GLN A 653 10.33 -20.58 10.28
C GLN A 653 10.41 -19.08 10.62
N SER A 654 9.90 -18.19 9.76
CA SER A 654 9.90 -16.74 10.06
C SER A 654 8.71 -16.31 10.93
N ASP A 655 8.73 -15.07 11.40
CA ASP A 655 7.53 -14.43 11.94
C ASP A 655 6.56 -14.08 10.79
N LEU A 656 5.32 -13.70 11.10
CA LEU A 656 4.45 -13.08 10.11
C LEU A 656 5.15 -11.82 9.55
N SER A 657 5.34 -11.79 8.24
CA SER A 657 5.92 -10.66 7.54
C SER A 657 5.01 -9.44 7.62
N ILE A 658 5.63 -8.26 7.68
CA ILE A 658 4.96 -6.96 7.59
C ILE A 658 5.34 -6.28 6.28
N GLY A 659 4.48 -5.38 5.77
CA GLY A 659 4.78 -4.64 4.55
C GLY A 659 4.81 -5.50 3.28
N LEU A 660 5.54 -5.04 2.27
CA LEU A 660 5.45 -5.52 0.89
C LEU A 660 6.64 -6.41 0.49
N PRO A 661 6.46 -7.32 -0.48
CA PRO A 661 7.54 -8.17 -0.95
C PRO A 661 8.60 -7.39 -1.75
N PHE A 662 9.80 -7.95 -1.78
CA PHE A 662 10.94 -7.48 -2.57
C PHE A 662 10.55 -7.15 -4.02
N GLN A 663 9.74 -8.00 -4.66
CA GLN A 663 9.33 -7.81 -6.05
C GLN A 663 8.43 -6.58 -6.25
N THR A 664 7.76 -6.09 -5.21
CA THR A 664 6.97 -4.86 -5.30
C THR A 664 7.89 -3.64 -5.30
N VAL A 665 8.89 -3.60 -4.42
CA VAL A 665 9.65 -2.37 -4.14
C VAL A 665 11.03 -2.29 -4.82
N MET A 666 11.60 -3.43 -5.25
CA MET A 666 12.95 -3.53 -5.82
C MET A 666 12.93 -3.94 -7.30
N ASP A 667 13.86 -3.36 -8.06
CA ASP A 667 14.27 -3.78 -9.40
C ASP A 667 15.73 -4.28 -9.35
N GLY A 668 15.90 -5.58 -9.12
CA GLY A 668 17.20 -6.17 -8.83
C GLY A 668 17.81 -5.55 -7.58
N GLU A 669 19.04 -5.06 -7.68
CA GLU A 669 19.76 -4.43 -6.56
C GLU A 669 19.31 -2.99 -6.27
N LYS A 670 18.53 -2.37 -7.16
CA LYS A 670 18.11 -0.98 -7.04
C LYS A 670 16.67 -0.87 -6.56
N PRO A 671 16.34 0.09 -5.69
CA PRO A 671 14.95 0.37 -5.34
C PRO A 671 14.21 0.91 -6.57
N TYR A 672 13.07 0.28 -6.91
CA TYR A 672 12.13 0.86 -7.88
C TYR A 672 11.27 1.92 -7.19
N HIS A 673 10.78 1.63 -5.99
CA HIS A 673 10.16 2.63 -5.14
C HIS A 673 11.23 3.41 -4.39
N GLU A 674 11.46 4.67 -4.77
CA GLU A 674 12.34 5.58 -4.04
C GLU A 674 11.71 5.90 -2.67
N PRO A 675 12.36 5.58 -1.54
CA PRO A 675 11.78 5.77 -0.22
C PRO A 675 11.82 7.26 0.16
N MET A 676 10.82 8.00 -0.31
CA MET A 676 10.58 9.41 0.02
C MET A 676 9.27 9.55 0.78
N ARG A 677 9.22 10.49 1.73
CA ARG A 677 7.99 10.82 2.45
C ARG A 677 7.03 11.57 1.54
N LEU A 678 5.74 11.26 1.67
CA LEU A 678 4.68 11.75 0.79
C LEU A 678 4.72 13.28 0.65
N PHE A 679 4.76 13.74 -0.59
CA PHE A 679 4.70 15.15 -0.95
C PHE A 679 3.28 15.58 -1.31
N VAL A 680 2.65 16.39 -0.48
CA VAL A 680 1.24 16.80 -0.64
C VAL A 680 1.16 18.22 -1.18
N ILE A 681 0.54 18.42 -2.34
CA ILE A 681 0.16 19.74 -2.86
C ILE A 681 -1.34 19.96 -2.67
N ILE A 682 -1.72 21.06 -2.03
CA ILE A 682 -3.10 21.47 -1.83
C ILE A 682 -3.33 22.84 -2.47
N GLU A 683 -4.25 22.92 -3.41
CA GLU A 683 -4.69 24.17 -4.03
C GLU A 683 -5.74 24.87 -3.14
N ALA A 684 -5.29 25.43 -2.03
CA ALA A 684 -6.12 26.14 -1.06
C ALA A 684 -5.31 27.20 -0.27
N PRO A 685 -5.97 28.23 0.28
CA PRO A 685 -5.30 29.22 1.13
C PRO A 685 -4.60 28.59 2.33
N ARG A 686 -3.38 29.04 2.65
CA ARG A 686 -2.57 28.52 3.77
C ARG A 686 -3.30 28.53 5.12
N LYS A 687 -4.07 29.59 5.40
CA LYS A 687 -4.84 29.73 6.65
C LYS A 687 -5.87 28.62 6.82
N LEU A 688 -6.47 28.16 5.72
CA LEU A 688 -7.47 27.08 5.75
C LEU A 688 -6.80 25.75 6.09
N ILE A 689 -5.65 25.48 5.45
CA ILE A 689 -4.85 24.27 5.70
C ILE A 689 -4.37 24.24 7.17
N ASP A 690 -3.85 25.35 7.70
CA ASP A 690 -3.42 25.44 9.11
C ASP A 690 -4.59 25.26 10.10
N ALA A 691 -5.75 25.82 9.79
CA ALA A 691 -6.94 25.66 10.62
C ALA A 691 -7.37 24.19 10.70
N ILE A 692 -7.33 23.46 9.58
CA ILE A 692 -7.64 22.02 9.53
C ILE A 692 -6.59 21.23 10.31
N ILE A 693 -5.29 21.46 10.09
CA ILE A 693 -4.22 20.77 10.84
C ILE A 693 -4.42 20.96 12.34
N SER A 694 -4.72 22.18 12.79
CA SER A 694 -4.88 22.49 14.23
C SER A 694 -6.08 21.79 14.88
N LYS A 695 -7.08 21.36 14.11
CA LYS A 695 -8.25 20.63 14.62
C LYS A 695 -7.96 19.15 14.90
N HIS A 696 -7.01 18.55 14.19
CA HIS A 696 -6.81 17.09 14.16
C HIS A 696 -5.43 16.70 14.69
N GLU A 697 -5.37 16.01 15.82
CA GLU A 697 -4.12 15.56 16.46
C GLU A 697 -3.26 14.73 15.51
N MET A 698 -3.86 13.78 14.78
CA MET A 698 -3.17 12.95 13.79
C MET A 698 -2.48 13.79 12.70
N LEU A 699 -3.11 14.88 12.23
CA LEU A 699 -2.49 15.77 11.24
C LEU A 699 -1.35 16.58 11.86
N GLN A 700 -1.48 17.01 13.12
CA GLN A 700 -0.40 17.69 13.83
C GLN A 700 0.81 16.79 14.01
N GLU A 701 0.60 15.51 14.34
CA GLU A 701 1.68 14.53 14.47
C GLU A 701 2.35 14.23 13.13
N LEU A 702 1.57 13.98 12.07
CA LEU A 702 2.12 13.69 10.75
C LEU A 702 2.94 14.87 10.20
N VAL A 703 2.41 16.09 10.31
CA VAL A 703 3.07 17.30 9.80
C VAL A 703 4.22 17.73 10.73
N GLY A 704 3.98 17.73 12.04
CA GLY A 704 4.94 18.19 13.06
C GLY A 704 6.19 17.31 13.13
N ASN A 705 6.02 15.99 13.01
CA ASN A 705 7.13 15.04 12.96
C ASN A 705 7.68 14.84 11.54
N GLN A 706 7.16 15.58 10.55
CA GLN A 706 7.58 15.49 9.16
C GLN A 706 7.45 14.08 8.58
N TRP A 707 6.37 13.36 8.87
CA TRP A 707 6.03 12.08 8.22
C TRP A 707 5.41 12.27 6.82
N LEU A 708 5.12 13.51 6.46
CA LEU A 708 4.77 13.97 5.11
C LEU A 708 5.18 15.44 4.95
N HIS A 709 5.27 15.91 3.69
CA HIS A 709 5.50 17.31 3.36
C HIS A 709 4.22 17.96 2.85
N ILE A 710 3.83 19.12 3.37
CA ILE A 710 2.68 19.89 2.86
C ILE A 710 3.16 21.12 2.11
N VAL A 711 2.62 21.29 0.90
CA VAL A 711 2.74 22.48 0.07
C VAL A 711 1.36 23.02 -0.26
N SER A 712 1.18 24.33 -0.04
CA SER A 712 0.02 25.08 -0.53
C SER A 712 0.39 25.69 -1.88
N LEU A 713 -0.45 25.47 -2.89
CA LEU A 713 -0.59 26.40 -4.02
C LEU A 713 -1.62 27.43 -3.58
N ASP A 714 -1.15 28.55 -3.02
CA ASP A 714 -2.03 29.51 -2.38
C ASP A 714 -2.88 30.24 -3.43
N ARG A 715 -4.20 30.27 -3.23
CA ARG A 715 -5.15 30.88 -4.18
C ARG A 715 -5.05 32.40 -4.23
N GLU A 716 -4.46 33.04 -3.20
CA GLU A 716 -4.34 34.50 -3.13
C GLU A 716 -3.30 35.04 -4.14
N ASP A 717 -2.17 34.35 -4.30
CA ASP A 717 -1.07 34.78 -5.17
C ASP A 717 -0.68 33.75 -6.25
N MET A 718 -1.29 32.56 -6.23
CA MET A 718 -0.98 31.42 -7.09
C MET A 718 0.50 31.03 -7.02
N GLU A 719 1.11 31.11 -5.84
CA GLU A 719 2.50 30.71 -5.54
C GLU A 719 2.57 29.49 -4.61
N PHE A 720 3.71 28.81 -4.62
CA PHE A 720 3.92 27.62 -3.77
C PHE A 720 4.56 27.99 -2.43
N TYR A 721 4.02 27.44 -1.36
CA TYR A 721 4.56 27.57 -0.01
C TYR A 721 4.68 26.20 0.65
N GLN A 722 5.87 25.83 1.15
CA GLN A 722 6.08 24.63 1.95
C GLN A 722 5.87 24.94 3.42
N ARG A 723 5.11 24.08 4.10
CA ARG A 723 4.96 24.14 5.54
C ARG A 723 6.12 23.43 6.23
N GLN A 724 6.84 24.14 7.08
CA GLN A 724 7.85 23.60 7.98
C GLN A 724 7.29 23.56 9.42
N PRO A 725 7.63 22.55 10.23
CA PRO A 725 7.12 22.44 11.60
C PRO A 725 7.45 23.66 12.47
N THR A 726 8.66 24.21 12.34
CA THR A 726 9.19 25.26 13.22
C THR A 726 9.09 26.67 12.67
N SER A 727 9.17 26.85 11.33
CA SER A 727 9.21 28.17 10.71
C SER A 727 7.91 28.59 10.01
N GLY A 728 6.85 27.77 10.07
CA GLY A 728 5.59 28.04 9.37
C GLY A 728 5.73 27.84 7.85
N TRP A 729 5.18 28.76 7.05
CA TRP A 729 5.17 28.66 5.59
C TRP A 729 6.35 29.38 4.95
N ASN A 730 7.14 28.64 4.16
CA ASN A 730 8.26 29.18 3.38
C ASN A 730 7.91 29.15 1.89
N HIS A 731 8.15 30.25 1.18
CA HIS A 731 7.96 30.32 -0.27
C HIS A 731 8.94 29.39 -1.00
N ILE A 732 8.47 28.69 -2.03
CA ILE A 732 9.28 27.85 -2.90
C ILE A 732 9.46 28.57 -4.23
N THR A 733 10.68 29.00 -4.52
CA THR A 733 10.98 29.69 -5.78
C THR A 733 10.86 28.72 -6.97
N ARG A 734 10.03 29.09 -7.94
CA ARG A 734 9.90 28.39 -9.23
C ARG A 734 11.14 28.58 -10.10
#